data_AF-A0A964VH08-F1
#
_entry.id   AF-A0A964VH08-F1
#
_cell.length_a   1.000
_cell.length_b   1.000
_cell.length_c   1.000
_cell.angle_alpha   90.00
_cell.angle_beta   90.00
_cell.angle_gamma   90.00
#
_symmetry.space_group_name_H-M   'P 1'
#
loop_
_entity.id
_entity.type
_entity.pdbx_description
1 polymer ?
#
loop_
_entity_poly.entity_id
_entity_poly.type
_entity_poly.pdbx_seq_one_letter_code
_entity_poly.pdbx_strand_id
1 'polypeptide(L)'
;MHTYLTAGGIEVTCAVEELPVAGALDLLLARLDAHRGAVFASGYEYPGRYSRWDIGFVDPPVEVVARGRDFTVRALNQRGRPLLQLFRQGIEGHAHLSALENSEDELRGQVAPMPAHFSEEERSKQPTIFSLLRALVRQFGAPGEPHLGFYGAMGYDLVFQFEPITLRHQRPAQHPDLHLFLPDELIVVDHRKEQALRYRYDFCLGQLSTHGLAGGGQALPPVQGKRSALASDHAPGEYADKVRRIIEGTGRGDFFEVVPSQVLSAGFAGAPSDLFANIRRTNPSPYEFLINLGHEQLVGASPEMFVRVEGTQVETCPIAGTIRRGASPIEDADQILTLLNSQKDEAELTMCTDVDRNDKARVCKAGSVRVLGRRLIETYSRLIHTVDHVVGELRPGFDAFDALLSHLWAVTLTGAPKPAAMQMIETLENSARRWYGGCVGMLRFNGDINTGITIRTVHLEEGEARVRVGATILCDSDPDEEERECRTKAEAFTNAVLGLAPPAPQSALALQATGTGKKVLFVDNRDSFVHTLGDYVRQTGAEVTTLRAGFPYHLLDELKPDLVFISPGPGTPEEFGVPELVRQCVQRRLPVFGVCLGLQGMVEAFGGKLGVLGYPMHGKSSVVECSGEGFLEGFPATFVAGRYHSLFAIPEALPACLKVRARTEEGVIMAVEHESYPAAAVQFHPESILTLKENLGLRLIARVIEKLAKGGTE
;
A
#
# COMPACT_ATOMS: atom_id res chain seq x y z
N MET A 1 -4.04 -37.08 19.97
CA MET A 1 -5.12 -36.61 20.85
C MET A 1 -4.53 -36.41 22.22
N HIS A 2 -4.76 -35.27 22.85
CA HIS A 2 -4.31 -34.97 24.21
C HIS A 2 -5.44 -34.29 24.97
N THR A 3 -5.49 -34.49 26.28
CA THR A 3 -6.54 -33.95 27.14
C THR A 3 -5.89 -33.14 28.25
N TYR A 4 -6.46 -31.98 28.55
CA TYR A 4 -6.01 -31.10 29.62
C TYR A 4 -7.20 -30.52 30.38
N LEU A 5 -6.94 -30.03 31.58
CA LEU A 5 -7.93 -29.36 32.42
C LEU A 5 -7.70 -27.86 32.35
N THR A 6 -8.76 -27.09 32.07
CA THR A 6 -8.70 -25.63 32.14
C THR A 6 -8.68 -25.15 33.59
N ALA A 7 -8.34 -23.88 33.81
CA ALA A 7 -8.41 -23.27 35.13
C ALA A 7 -9.84 -23.23 35.72
N GLY A 8 -10.87 -23.28 34.87
CA GLY A 8 -12.27 -23.44 35.26
C GLY A 8 -12.72 -24.89 35.49
N GLY A 9 -11.82 -25.87 35.40
CA GLY A 9 -12.13 -27.29 35.60
C GLY A 9 -12.79 -27.98 34.41
N ILE A 10 -12.80 -27.34 33.23
CA ILE A 10 -13.34 -27.94 31.99
C ILE A 10 -12.28 -28.91 31.45
N GLU A 11 -12.67 -30.16 31.23
CA GLU A 11 -11.82 -31.11 30.52
C GLU A 11 -11.93 -30.82 29.03
N VAL A 12 -10.81 -30.45 28.40
CA VAL A 12 -10.72 -30.19 26.97
C VAL A 12 -9.88 -31.28 26.33
N THR A 13 -10.46 -31.96 25.35
CA THR A 13 -9.76 -32.94 24.55
C THR A 13 -9.49 -32.38 23.16
N CYS A 14 -8.22 -32.33 22.78
CA CYS A 14 -7.76 -31.83 21.50
C CYS A 14 -7.22 -32.98 20.62
N ALA A 15 -7.85 -33.18 19.47
CA ALA A 15 -7.32 -34.01 18.39
C ALA A 15 -6.58 -33.15 17.37
N VAL A 16 -5.36 -33.55 17.04
CA VAL A 16 -4.51 -32.87 16.05
C VAL A 16 -4.28 -33.83 14.89
N GLU A 17 -4.57 -33.37 13.68
CA GLU A 17 -4.41 -34.09 12.42
C GLU A 17 -3.51 -33.28 11.50
N GLU A 18 -2.51 -33.92 10.89
CA GLU A 18 -1.66 -33.27 9.90
C GLU A 18 -2.35 -33.26 8.53
N LEU A 19 -2.32 -32.11 7.87
CA LEU A 19 -2.90 -31.90 6.54
C LEU A 19 -1.80 -31.59 5.52
N PRO A 20 -2.03 -31.88 4.23
CA PRO A 20 -1.19 -31.33 3.16
C PRO A 20 -1.21 -29.79 3.21
N VAL A 21 -0.04 -29.16 3.22
CA VAL A 21 0.09 -27.69 3.22
C VAL A 21 -0.58 -27.09 1.98
N ALA A 22 -0.37 -27.71 0.82
CA ALA A 22 -0.97 -27.28 -0.43
C ALA A 22 -2.50 -27.42 -0.35
N GLY A 23 -3.19 -26.28 -0.44
CA GLY A 23 -4.65 -26.21 -0.42
C GLY A 23 -5.29 -26.46 0.95
N ALA A 24 -4.53 -26.41 2.04
CA ALA A 24 -5.04 -26.64 3.40
C ALA A 24 -6.27 -25.76 3.75
N LEU A 25 -6.34 -24.55 3.18
CA LEU A 25 -7.44 -23.61 3.39
C LEU A 25 -8.41 -23.50 2.22
N ASP A 26 -8.17 -24.14 1.08
CA ASP A 26 -8.98 -23.95 -0.14
C ASP A 26 -10.43 -24.38 0.09
N LEU A 27 -10.62 -25.54 0.73
CA LEU A 27 -11.94 -26.04 1.10
C LEU A 27 -12.63 -25.11 2.11
N LEU A 28 -11.87 -24.45 2.97
CA LEU A 28 -12.41 -23.56 3.99
C LEU A 28 -12.86 -22.24 3.36
N LEU A 29 -12.03 -21.66 2.48
CA LEU A 29 -12.33 -20.43 1.74
C LEU A 29 -13.60 -20.56 0.89
N ALA A 30 -13.77 -21.67 0.16
CA ALA A 30 -14.97 -21.91 -0.64
C ALA A 30 -16.24 -22.01 0.23
N ARG A 31 -16.12 -22.53 1.46
CA ARG A 31 -17.26 -22.61 2.39
C ARG A 31 -17.60 -21.26 3.01
N LEU A 32 -16.63 -20.39 3.24
CA LEU A 32 -16.86 -19.05 3.80
C LEU A 32 -17.71 -18.14 2.93
N ASP A 33 -17.93 -18.48 1.66
CA ASP A 33 -18.88 -17.76 0.81
C ASP A 33 -20.33 -17.91 1.28
N ALA A 34 -20.64 -19.01 1.96
CA ALA A 34 -21.99 -19.33 2.43
C ALA A 34 -22.05 -19.75 3.90
N HIS A 35 -20.95 -19.80 4.64
CA HIS A 35 -20.94 -20.25 6.04
C HIS A 35 -20.23 -19.25 6.93
N ARG A 36 -20.70 -19.13 8.18
CA ARG A 36 -20.01 -18.34 9.20
C ARG A 36 -18.64 -18.92 9.48
N GLY A 37 -17.68 -18.04 9.70
CA GLY A 37 -16.32 -18.42 10.01
C GLY A 37 -15.35 -17.32 9.61
N ALA A 38 -14.07 -17.63 9.67
CA ALA A 38 -13.03 -16.69 9.29
C ALA A 38 -11.77 -17.40 8.80
N VAL A 39 -11.03 -16.70 7.95
CA VAL A 39 -9.60 -16.90 7.73
C VAL A 39 -8.88 -15.63 8.14
N PHE A 40 -7.81 -15.80 8.92
CA PHE A 40 -6.81 -14.80 9.22
C PHE A 40 -5.47 -15.28 8.68
N ALA A 41 -4.74 -14.41 8.02
CA ALA A 41 -3.50 -14.74 7.34
C ALA A 41 -2.48 -13.62 7.52
N SER A 42 -1.21 -14.01 7.51
CA SER A 42 -0.07 -13.10 7.40
C SER A 42 0.70 -13.49 6.14
N GLY A 43 0.45 -12.75 5.06
CA GLY A 43 1.13 -12.93 3.78
C GLY A 43 2.54 -12.33 3.74
N TYR A 44 2.94 -11.61 4.80
CA TYR A 44 4.15 -10.82 4.85
C TYR A 44 5.10 -11.31 5.94
N GLU A 45 6.41 -11.21 5.67
CA GLU A 45 7.45 -11.58 6.61
C GLU A 45 8.37 -10.39 6.85
N TYR A 46 8.54 -10.03 8.11
CA TYR A 46 9.51 -9.04 8.52
C TYR A 46 10.25 -9.57 9.76
N PRO A 47 11.57 -9.77 9.69
CA PRO A 47 12.34 -10.35 10.79
C PRO A 47 12.07 -9.68 12.14
N GLY A 48 11.72 -10.49 13.15
CA GLY A 48 11.43 -10.02 14.51
C GLY A 48 10.10 -9.29 14.70
N ARG A 49 9.25 -9.17 13.66
CA ARG A 49 7.95 -8.48 13.74
C ARG A 49 6.80 -9.32 13.18
N TYR A 50 6.92 -9.81 11.96
CA TYR A 50 5.89 -10.60 11.28
C TYR A 50 6.45 -11.94 10.79
N SER A 51 5.68 -12.99 11.01
CA SER A 51 5.91 -14.33 10.43
C SER A 51 4.75 -14.69 9.53
N ARG A 52 4.98 -15.59 8.56
CA ARG A 52 3.92 -16.09 7.68
C ARG A 52 3.18 -17.26 8.30
N TRP A 53 1.87 -17.12 8.41
CA TRP A 53 0.96 -18.15 8.92
C TRP A 53 -0.44 -17.89 8.38
N ASP A 54 -1.26 -18.93 8.34
CA ASP A 54 -2.70 -18.80 8.13
C ASP A 54 -3.47 -19.59 9.20
N ILE A 55 -4.58 -19.05 9.68
CA ILE A 55 -5.50 -19.71 10.62
C ILE A 55 -6.91 -19.55 10.08
N GLY A 56 -7.67 -20.64 9.99
CA GLY A 56 -9.06 -20.58 9.54
C GLY A 56 -9.98 -21.56 10.24
N PHE A 57 -11.27 -21.22 10.26
CA PHE A 57 -12.36 -22.09 10.70
C PHE A 57 -13.67 -21.76 9.95
N VAL A 58 -14.59 -22.70 9.97
CA VAL A 58 -15.95 -22.56 9.45
C VAL A 58 -16.92 -23.30 10.35
N ASP A 59 -18.16 -22.85 10.40
CA ASP A 59 -19.22 -23.39 11.27
C ASP A 59 -18.86 -23.43 12.77
N PRO A 60 -18.41 -22.30 13.35
CA PRO A 60 -18.12 -22.26 14.78
C PRO A 60 -19.38 -22.61 15.59
N PRO A 61 -19.27 -23.34 16.71
CA PRO A 61 -20.41 -23.71 17.53
C PRO A 61 -21.05 -22.53 18.26
N VAL A 62 -20.31 -21.46 18.54
CA VAL A 62 -20.80 -20.32 19.31
C VAL A 62 -20.38 -19.00 18.67
N GLU A 63 -21.29 -18.03 18.67
CA GLU A 63 -20.98 -16.61 18.43
C GLU A 63 -21.28 -15.75 19.66
N VAL A 64 -20.50 -14.68 19.84
CA VAL A 64 -20.68 -13.62 20.84
C VAL A 64 -20.83 -12.30 20.09
N VAL A 65 -21.97 -11.65 20.26
CA VAL A 65 -22.31 -10.38 19.63
C VAL A 65 -22.61 -9.36 20.71
N ALA A 66 -22.02 -8.16 20.64
CA ALA A 66 -22.30 -7.11 21.61
C ALA A 66 -22.55 -5.75 20.94
N ARG A 67 -23.35 -4.93 21.59
CA ARG A 67 -23.73 -3.60 21.15
C ARG A 67 -24.07 -2.72 22.36
N GLY A 68 -23.35 -1.60 22.50
CA GLY A 68 -23.47 -0.75 23.68
C GLY A 68 -23.26 -1.56 24.97
N ARG A 69 -24.30 -1.70 25.78
CA ARG A 69 -24.25 -2.52 27.02
C ARG A 69 -24.91 -3.88 26.87
N ASP A 70 -25.57 -4.14 25.75
CA ASP A 70 -26.27 -5.39 25.52
C ASP A 70 -25.35 -6.39 24.81
N PHE A 71 -25.47 -7.66 25.14
CA PHE A 71 -24.76 -8.72 24.46
C PHE A 71 -25.63 -9.95 24.28
N THR A 72 -25.24 -10.79 23.33
CA THR A 72 -25.90 -12.03 23.02
C THR A 72 -24.85 -13.09 22.68
N VAL A 73 -24.96 -14.26 23.30
CA VAL A 73 -24.17 -15.45 22.96
C VAL A 73 -25.12 -16.48 22.37
N ARG A 74 -24.85 -16.96 21.15
CA ARG A 74 -25.73 -17.93 20.46
C ARG A 74 -25.02 -19.24 20.19
N ALA A 75 -25.75 -20.34 20.38
CA ALA A 75 -25.37 -21.64 19.85
C ALA A 75 -25.75 -21.69 18.37
N LEU A 76 -24.77 -21.94 17.51
CA LEU A 76 -24.97 -22.03 16.06
C LEU A 76 -25.21 -23.48 15.60
N ASN A 77 -24.95 -24.45 16.47
CA ASN A 77 -25.19 -25.88 16.24
C ASN A 77 -25.34 -26.64 17.57
N GLN A 78 -25.51 -27.97 17.51
CA GLN A 78 -25.74 -28.79 18.70
C GLN A 78 -24.56 -28.76 19.69
N ARG A 79 -23.34 -28.58 19.20
CA ARG A 79 -22.12 -28.45 20.04
C ARG A 79 -22.09 -27.11 20.77
N GLY A 80 -22.72 -26.08 20.25
CA GLY A 80 -22.86 -24.78 20.89
C GLY A 80 -23.69 -24.78 22.17
N ARG A 81 -24.73 -25.63 22.26
CA ARG A 81 -25.66 -25.67 23.41
C ARG A 81 -24.98 -25.97 24.75
N PRO A 82 -24.16 -27.04 24.89
CA PRO A 82 -23.42 -27.26 26.13
C PRO A 82 -22.39 -26.14 26.39
N LEU A 83 -21.76 -25.59 25.35
CA LEU A 83 -20.82 -24.47 25.48
C LEU A 83 -21.49 -23.20 26.03
N LEU A 84 -22.73 -22.90 25.62
CA LEU A 84 -23.50 -21.80 26.20
C LEU A 84 -23.69 -21.98 27.70
N GLN A 85 -24.00 -23.20 28.16
CA GLN A 85 -24.15 -23.45 29.59
C GLN A 85 -22.83 -23.33 30.34
N LEU A 86 -21.70 -23.71 29.74
CA LEU A 86 -20.37 -23.44 30.31
C LEU A 86 -20.09 -21.94 30.39
N PHE A 87 -20.43 -21.17 29.35
CA PHE A 87 -20.26 -19.72 29.33
C PHE A 87 -21.10 -19.06 30.41
N ARG A 88 -22.37 -19.47 30.54
CA ARG A 88 -23.26 -19.03 31.61
C ARG A 88 -22.62 -19.26 32.97
N GLN A 89 -22.11 -20.45 33.25
CA GLN A 89 -21.44 -20.75 34.54
C GLN A 89 -20.22 -19.84 34.81
N GLY A 90 -19.54 -19.36 33.77
CA GLY A 90 -18.42 -18.44 33.89
C GLY A 90 -18.79 -16.99 34.17
N ILE A 91 -19.98 -16.55 33.76
CA ILE A 91 -20.39 -15.14 33.82
C ILE A 91 -21.55 -14.88 34.78
N GLU A 92 -22.35 -15.89 35.12
CA GLU A 92 -23.49 -15.75 36.02
C GLU A 92 -23.02 -15.31 37.41
N GLY A 93 -23.65 -14.26 37.94
CA GLY A 93 -23.23 -13.63 39.19
C GLY A 93 -21.97 -12.76 39.10
N HIS A 94 -21.40 -12.55 37.92
CA HIS A 94 -20.26 -11.65 37.74
C HIS A 94 -20.65 -10.19 38.08
N ALA A 95 -19.81 -9.47 38.82
CA ALA A 95 -20.13 -8.13 39.33
C ALA A 95 -20.46 -7.09 38.24
N HIS A 96 -19.95 -7.30 37.02
CA HIS A 96 -20.18 -6.41 35.86
C HIS A 96 -21.37 -6.83 34.98
N LEU A 97 -22.18 -7.80 35.43
CA LEU A 97 -23.37 -8.26 34.73
C LEU A 97 -24.62 -7.72 35.45
N SER A 98 -25.48 -6.97 34.76
CA SER A 98 -26.71 -6.43 35.33
C SER A 98 -27.92 -7.32 35.10
N ALA A 99 -27.97 -8.00 33.95
CA ALA A 99 -29.04 -8.91 33.58
C ALA A 99 -28.50 -10.08 32.75
N LEU A 100 -29.10 -11.25 32.92
CA LEU A 100 -28.82 -12.43 32.11
C LEU A 100 -30.09 -13.26 31.97
N GLU A 101 -30.49 -13.46 30.72
CA GLU A 101 -31.56 -14.36 30.30
C GLU A 101 -30.92 -15.56 29.60
N ASN A 102 -31.41 -16.75 29.94
CA ASN A 102 -30.93 -18.01 29.40
C ASN A 102 -32.07 -18.74 28.70
N SER A 103 -31.83 -19.12 27.45
CA SER A 103 -32.66 -20.01 26.66
C SER A 103 -31.85 -21.23 26.19
N GLU A 104 -32.46 -22.13 25.41
CA GLU A 104 -31.78 -23.33 24.92
C GLU A 104 -30.61 -23.00 23.97
N ASP A 105 -30.81 -22.03 23.07
CA ASP A 105 -29.87 -21.70 21.99
C ASP A 105 -29.24 -20.31 22.14
N GLU A 106 -29.57 -19.57 23.19
CA GLU A 106 -29.14 -18.18 23.34
C GLU A 106 -29.05 -17.73 24.80
N LEU A 107 -27.96 -17.01 25.13
CA LEU A 107 -27.83 -16.17 26.31
C LEU A 107 -27.95 -14.71 25.89
N ARG A 108 -28.87 -13.95 26.51
CA ARG A 108 -28.94 -12.50 26.36
C ARG A 108 -28.58 -11.85 27.67
N GLY A 109 -27.74 -10.83 27.65
CA GLY A 109 -27.41 -10.14 28.88
C GLY A 109 -27.10 -8.68 28.66
N GLN A 110 -27.01 -7.99 29.78
CA GLN A 110 -26.66 -6.59 29.83
C GLN A 110 -25.50 -6.41 30.80
N VAL A 111 -24.51 -5.64 30.37
CA VAL A 111 -23.37 -5.24 31.18
C VAL A 111 -23.80 -4.11 32.10
N ALA A 112 -23.32 -4.14 33.34
CA ALA A 112 -23.56 -3.09 34.32
C ALA A 112 -23.13 -1.70 33.78
N PRO A 113 -23.80 -0.62 34.19
CA PRO A 113 -23.37 0.73 33.84
C PRO A 113 -22.00 1.03 34.45
N MET A 114 -21.27 1.96 33.84
CA MET A 114 -20.03 2.46 34.45
C MET A 114 -20.36 3.21 35.76
N PRO A 115 -19.51 3.10 36.78
CA PRO A 115 -19.62 3.94 37.95
C PRO A 115 -19.42 5.42 37.56
N ALA A 116 -20.04 6.32 38.33
CA ALA A 116 -19.95 7.76 38.06
C ALA A 116 -18.52 8.31 38.18
N HIS A 117 -17.68 7.68 39.00
CA HIS A 117 -16.31 8.10 39.27
C HIS A 117 -15.38 6.88 39.39
N PHE A 118 -14.24 6.97 38.72
CA PHE A 118 -13.11 6.04 38.80
C PHE A 118 -11.83 6.80 38.41
N SER A 119 -10.65 6.26 38.75
CA SER A 119 -9.38 6.83 38.30
C SER A 119 -9.05 6.36 36.88
N GLU A 120 -8.38 7.19 36.08
CA GLU A 120 -8.05 6.86 34.68
C GLU A 120 -7.20 5.57 34.54
N GLU A 121 -6.41 5.23 35.55
CA GLU A 121 -5.64 3.98 35.62
C GLU A 121 -6.52 2.73 35.68
N GLU A 122 -7.77 2.87 36.13
CA GLU A 122 -8.75 1.79 36.25
C GLU A 122 -9.77 1.82 35.10
N ARG A 123 -9.62 2.71 34.10
CA ARG A 123 -10.56 2.87 32.96
C ARG A 123 -10.80 1.55 32.22
N SER A 124 -9.75 0.78 31.96
CA SER A 124 -9.85 -0.52 31.26
C SER A 124 -10.53 -1.63 32.08
N LYS A 125 -10.70 -1.41 33.39
CA LYS A 125 -11.36 -2.35 34.31
C LYS A 125 -12.83 -2.03 34.52
N GLN A 126 -13.34 -0.93 33.96
CA GLN A 126 -14.75 -0.59 34.12
C GLN A 126 -15.68 -1.61 33.43
N PRO A 127 -16.92 -1.77 33.91
CA PRO A 127 -17.89 -2.73 33.36
C PRO A 127 -18.07 -2.58 31.85
N THR A 128 -17.61 -3.56 31.09
CA THR A 128 -17.76 -3.68 29.62
C THR A 128 -17.95 -5.15 29.24
N ILE A 129 -18.27 -5.44 27.97
CA ILE A 129 -18.31 -6.82 27.47
C ILE A 129 -16.98 -7.55 27.70
N PHE A 130 -15.85 -6.85 27.66
CA PHE A 130 -14.53 -7.41 27.92
C PHE A 130 -14.35 -7.90 29.36
N SER A 131 -15.15 -7.41 30.32
CA SER A 131 -15.16 -7.97 31.67
C SER A 131 -15.66 -9.41 31.67
N LEU A 132 -16.69 -9.70 30.88
CA LEU A 132 -17.27 -11.02 30.73
C LEU A 132 -16.37 -11.92 29.88
N LEU A 133 -15.82 -11.40 28.77
CA LEU A 133 -14.83 -12.14 27.96
C LEU A 133 -13.59 -12.52 28.80
N ARG A 134 -13.13 -11.64 29.68
CA ARG A 134 -12.03 -11.92 30.63
C ARG A 134 -12.37 -13.05 31.60
N ALA A 135 -13.61 -13.11 32.09
CA ALA A 135 -14.06 -14.23 32.92
C ALA A 135 -14.03 -15.55 32.14
N LEU A 136 -14.49 -15.54 30.87
CA LEU A 136 -14.46 -16.71 30.00
C LEU A 136 -13.03 -17.14 29.64
N VAL A 137 -12.13 -16.20 29.33
CA VAL A 137 -10.70 -16.50 29.10
C VAL A 137 -10.08 -17.17 30.32
N ARG A 138 -10.40 -16.72 31.54
CA ARG A 138 -9.93 -17.38 32.78
C ARG A 138 -10.53 -18.78 32.96
N GLN A 139 -11.81 -18.96 32.64
CA GLN A 139 -12.48 -20.26 32.80
C GLN A 139 -11.97 -21.31 31.80
N PHE A 140 -11.76 -20.92 30.54
CA PHE A 140 -11.31 -21.81 29.47
C PHE A 140 -9.78 -21.88 29.30
N GLY A 141 -9.04 -21.01 29.99
CA GLY A 141 -7.59 -20.94 29.88
C GLY A 141 -6.88 -22.19 30.39
N ALA A 142 -5.88 -22.64 29.65
CA ALA A 142 -4.99 -23.72 30.02
C ALA A 142 -3.55 -23.41 29.57
N PRO A 143 -2.51 -23.74 30.37
CA PRO A 143 -1.13 -23.60 29.94
C PRO A 143 -0.84 -24.47 28.72
N GLY A 144 -0.15 -23.91 27.73
CA GLY A 144 0.37 -24.67 26.58
C GLY A 144 -0.62 -24.89 25.44
N GLU A 145 -1.85 -24.37 25.50
CA GLU A 145 -2.77 -24.35 24.37
C GLU A 145 -2.66 -23.01 23.61
N PRO A 146 -2.10 -22.99 22.38
CA PRO A 146 -1.76 -21.75 21.68
C PRO A 146 -2.83 -21.25 20.71
N HIS A 147 -3.94 -21.96 20.48
CA HIS A 147 -4.88 -21.62 19.41
C HIS A 147 -6.32 -21.44 19.89
N LEU A 148 -6.76 -22.13 20.93
CA LEU A 148 -8.15 -22.00 21.39
C LEU A 148 -8.45 -20.58 21.92
N GLY A 149 -9.58 -19.99 21.49
CA GLY A 149 -9.97 -18.64 21.87
C GLY A 149 -11.12 -18.07 21.04
N PHE A 150 -11.35 -16.77 21.19
CA PHE A 150 -12.32 -16.02 20.40
C PHE A 150 -11.69 -15.38 19.17
N TYR A 151 -12.40 -15.41 18.05
CA TYR A 151 -11.94 -14.93 16.75
C TYR A 151 -13.00 -14.07 16.08
N GLY A 152 -12.66 -12.91 15.53
CA GLY A 152 -13.64 -12.09 14.80
C GLY A 152 -13.26 -10.63 14.69
N ALA A 153 -14.26 -9.77 14.85
CA ALA A 153 -14.18 -8.33 14.61
C ALA A 153 -14.70 -7.50 15.80
N MET A 154 -14.07 -6.35 16.01
CA MET A 154 -14.43 -5.33 16.99
C MET A 154 -14.51 -3.99 16.25
N GLY A 155 -15.69 -3.41 16.19
CA GLY A 155 -16.00 -2.18 15.46
C GLY A 155 -15.64 -0.91 16.22
N TYR A 156 -15.60 0.21 15.52
CA TYR A 156 -15.17 1.51 16.04
C TYR A 156 -16.03 1.99 17.23
N ASP A 157 -17.34 1.76 17.18
CA ASP A 157 -18.30 2.28 18.16
C ASP A 157 -18.13 1.67 19.57
N LEU A 158 -17.34 0.61 19.71
CA LEU A 158 -16.96 0.01 20.98
C LEU A 158 -16.29 1.03 21.93
N VAL A 159 -15.59 2.04 21.39
CA VAL A 159 -14.96 3.11 22.17
C VAL A 159 -15.98 3.98 22.91
N PHE A 160 -17.21 4.11 22.41
CA PHE A 160 -18.26 4.92 23.05
C PHE A 160 -18.82 4.27 24.32
N GLN A 161 -18.42 3.03 24.62
CA GLN A 161 -18.62 2.44 25.94
C GLN A 161 -17.71 3.06 27.01
N PHE A 162 -16.66 3.78 26.61
CA PHE A 162 -15.65 4.38 27.50
C PHE A 162 -15.63 5.90 27.40
N GLU A 163 -15.76 6.42 26.18
CA GLU A 163 -15.60 7.84 25.89
C GLU A 163 -16.96 8.54 25.77
N PRO A 164 -17.17 9.66 26.49
CA PRO A 164 -18.44 10.40 26.45
C PRO A 164 -18.55 11.22 25.15
N ILE A 165 -18.91 10.56 24.05
CA ILE A 165 -19.12 11.19 22.74
C ILE A 165 -20.60 11.48 22.52
N THR A 166 -20.91 12.69 22.05
CA THR A 166 -22.26 13.07 21.64
C THR A 166 -22.55 12.48 20.27
N LEU A 167 -23.35 11.42 20.25
CA LEU A 167 -23.69 10.66 19.05
C LEU A 167 -24.67 11.43 18.15
N ARG A 168 -24.39 11.45 16.84
CA ARG A 168 -25.22 12.08 15.79
C ARG A 168 -25.69 11.10 14.73
N HIS A 169 -24.95 10.03 14.48
CA HIS A 169 -25.28 9.08 13.41
C HIS A 169 -26.29 8.01 13.84
N GLN A 170 -27.09 7.56 12.88
CA GLN A 170 -27.98 6.43 13.08
C GLN A 170 -27.20 5.14 13.30
N ARG A 171 -27.62 4.39 14.32
CA ARG A 171 -27.08 3.07 14.64
C ARG A 171 -28.26 2.10 14.74
N PRO A 172 -28.59 1.39 13.66
CA PRO A 172 -29.61 0.34 13.67
C PRO A 172 -29.31 -0.78 14.68
N ALA A 173 -30.35 -1.49 15.13
CA ALA A 173 -30.22 -2.53 16.17
C ALA A 173 -29.41 -3.75 15.73
N GLN A 174 -29.46 -4.07 14.44
CA GLN A 174 -28.77 -5.19 13.83
C GLN A 174 -27.27 -4.95 13.64
N HIS A 175 -26.76 -3.75 13.92
CA HIS A 175 -25.37 -3.37 13.72
C HIS A 175 -24.57 -3.58 15.02
N PRO A 176 -23.73 -4.62 15.13
CA PRO A 176 -22.97 -4.88 16.34
C PRO A 176 -21.70 -4.01 16.43
N ASP A 177 -21.22 -3.84 17.66
CA ASP A 177 -19.91 -3.24 17.95
C ASP A 177 -18.82 -4.31 18.09
N LEU A 178 -19.22 -5.57 18.33
CA LEU A 178 -18.32 -6.71 18.50
C LEU A 178 -19.02 -7.96 18.00
N HIS A 179 -18.33 -8.77 17.19
CA HIS A 179 -18.78 -10.08 16.74
C HIS A 179 -17.62 -11.05 16.74
N LEU A 180 -17.65 -11.99 17.68
CA LEU A 180 -16.63 -13.01 17.87
C LEU A 180 -17.22 -14.41 17.74
N PHE A 181 -16.40 -15.36 17.34
CA PHE A 181 -16.72 -16.78 17.27
C PHE A 181 -15.81 -17.56 18.21
N LEU A 182 -16.34 -18.62 18.83
CA LEU A 182 -15.52 -19.67 19.44
C LEU A 182 -15.51 -20.86 18.48
N PRO A 183 -14.43 -21.10 17.72
CA PRO A 183 -14.28 -22.30 16.91
C PRO A 183 -13.87 -23.49 17.79
N ASP A 184 -14.42 -24.66 17.45
CA ASP A 184 -14.00 -25.96 17.99
C ASP A 184 -13.25 -26.82 16.95
N GLU A 185 -13.14 -26.34 15.71
CA GLU A 185 -12.23 -26.84 14.69
C GLU A 185 -11.43 -25.67 14.08
N LEU A 186 -10.11 -25.79 14.02
CA LEU A 186 -9.19 -24.81 13.45
C LEU A 186 -8.24 -25.49 12.48
N ILE A 187 -7.95 -24.86 11.35
CA ILE A 187 -6.80 -25.21 10.49
C ILE A 187 -5.74 -24.15 10.67
N VAL A 188 -4.54 -24.55 11.04
CA VAL A 188 -3.37 -23.68 11.26
C VAL A 188 -2.27 -24.09 10.29
N VAL A 189 -1.80 -23.15 9.49
CA VAL A 189 -0.71 -23.32 8.54
C VAL A 189 0.46 -22.47 9.00
N ASP A 190 1.59 -23.11 9.31
CA ASP A 190 2.87 -22.46 9.56
C ASP A 190 3.71 -22.55 8.29
N HIS A 191 3.81 -21.45 7.55
CA HIS A 191 4.54 -21.40 6.27
C HIS A 191 6.04 -21.50 6.43
N ARG A 192 6.60 -21.21 7.62
CA ARG A 192 8.04 -21.37 7.89
C ARG A 192 8.39 -22.82 8.19
N LYS A 193 7.51 -23.54 8.88
CA LYS A 193 7.68 -24.96 9.18
C LYS A 193 7.17 -25.88 8.07
N GLU A 194 6.56 -25.32 7.03
CA GLU A 194 5.87 -26.06 5.97
C GLU A 194 4.90 -27.10 6.56
N GLN A 195 4.10 -26.67 7.54
CA GLN A 195 3.21 -27.56 8.28
C GLN A 195 1.78 -27.02 8.29
N ALA A 196 0.82 -27.90 8.02
CA ALA A 196 -0.61 -27.60 8.21
C ALA A 196 -1.21 -28.60 9.19
N LEU A 197 -1.86 -28.09 10.24
CA LEU A 197 -2.46 -28.89 11.30
C LEU A 197 -3.94 -28.52 11.45
N ARG A 198 -4.79 -29.53 11.54
CA ARG A 198 -6.18 -29.38 11.97
C ARG A 198 -6.28 -29.71 13.45
N TYR A 199 -6.81 -28.79 14.22
CA TYR A 199 -7.14 -28.95 15.63
C TYR A 199 -8.65 -29.12 15.78
N ARG A 200 -9.08 -30.11 16.56
CA ARG A 200 -10.48 -30.35 16.93
C ARG A 200 -10.60 -30.44 18.43
N TYR A 201 -11.53 -29.69 19.02
CA TYR A 201 -11.71 -29.56 20.46
C TYR A 201 -13.06 -30.13 20.89
N ASP A 202 -13.03 -30.97 21.91
CA ASP A 202 -14.20 -31.37 22.68
C ASP A 202 -14.09 -30.85 24.12
N PHE A 203 -15.22 -30.45 24.68
CA PHE A 203 -15.32 -29.84 26.00
C PHE A 203 -16.23 -30.68 26.88
N CYS A 204 -15.84 -30.90 28.12
CA CYS A 204 -16.61 -31.66 29.09
C CYS A 204 -16.52 -31.04 30.49
N LEU A 205 -17.67 -30.81 31.14
CA LEU A 205 -17.77 -30.47 32.55
C LEU A 205 -19.04 -31.10 33.15
N GLY A 206 -18.86 -32.18 33.91
CA GLY A 206 -19.98 -32.93 34.48
C GLY A 206 -20.87 -33.55 33.39
N GLN A 207 -22.12 -33.06 33.27
CA GLN A 207 -23.07 -33.53 32.25
C GLN A 207 -23.05 -32.70 30.96
N LEU A 208 -22.34 -31.57 30.95
CA LEU A 208 -22.19 -30.72 29.77
C LEU A 208 -21.04 -31.27 28.93
N SER A 209 -21.33 -31.81 27.74
CA SER A 209 -20.31 -32.33 26.85
C SER A 209 -20.62 -32.05 25.39
N THR A 210 -19.61 -31.67 24.61
CA THR A 210 -19.71 -31.59 23.15
C THR A 210 -19.48 -32.95 22.47
N HIS A 211 -18.93 -33.93 23.18
CA HIS A 211 -18.51 -35.20 22.61
C HIS A 211 -19.70 -35.94 21.98
N GLY A 212 -19.53 -36.36 20.72
CA GLY A 212 -20.58 -37.08 19.97
C GLY A 212 -21.74 -36.22 19.47
N LEU A 213 -21.74 -34.90 19.72
CA LEU A 213 -22.72 -33.98 19.16
C LEU A 213 -22.31 -33.53 17.76
N ALA A 214 -23.30 -33.35 16.88
CA ALA A 214 -23.09 -32.92 15.51
C ALA A 214 -22.67 -31.44 15.44
N GLY A 215 -21.54 -31.18 14.78
CA GLY A 215 -21.11 -29.83 14.38
C GLY A 215 -21.74 -29.40 13.05
N GLY A 216 -21.04 -28.51 12.35
CA GLY A 216 -21.51 -27.94 11.09
C GLY A 216 -22.43 -26.73 11.29
N GLY A 217 -22.83 -26.09 10.21
CA GLY A 217 -23.60 -24.85 10.25
C GLY A 217 -24.54 -24.73 9.05
N GLN A 218 -25.55 -23.87 9.21
CA GLN A 218 -26.51 -23.60 8.15
C GLN A 218 -25.85 -22.74 7.06
N ALA A 219 -25.96 -23.21 5.81
CA ALA A 219 -25.59 -22.42 4.65
C ALA A 219 -26.47 -21.16 4.56
N LEU A 220 -25.82 -20.03 4.45
CA LEU A 220 -26.39 -18.71 4.24
C LEU A 220 -26.67 -18.52 2.74
N PRO A 221 -27.70 -17.73 2.40
CA PRO A 221 -27.93 -17.36 1.02
C PRO A 221 -26.70 -16.60 0.49
N PRO A 222 -26.21 -16.94 -0.73
CA PRO A 222 -25.11 -16.20 -1.33
C PRO A 222 -25.53 -14.76 -1.56
N VAL A 223 -24.58 -13.85 -1.42
CA VAL A 223 -24.79 -12.42 -1.69
C VAL A 223 -25.14 -12.23 -3.18
N GLN A 224 -26.36 -11.75 -3.47
CA GLN A 224 -26.85 -11.50 -4.83
C GLN A 224 -26.83 -10.01 -5.16
N GLY A 225 -25.65 -9.40 -5.26
CA GLY A 225 -25.53 -8.03 -5.75
C GLY A 225 -25.43 -7.95 -7.28
N LYS A 226 -25.58 -6.74 -7.82
CA LYS A 226 -25.35 -6.41 -9.24
C LYS A 226 -24.19 -5.45 -9.33
N ARG A 227 -23.28 -5.65 -10.27
CA ARG A 227 -22.17 -4.71 -10.50
C ARG A 227 -22.72 -3.32 -10.83
N SER A 228 -22.23 -2.30 -10.11
CA SER A 228 -22.52 -0.89 -10.40
C SER A 228 -21.23 -0.08 -10.55
N ALA A 229 -21.36 1.15 -11.04
CA ALA A 229 -20.28 2.12 -10.94
C ALA A 229 -20.01 2.46 -9.47
N LEU A 230 -18.79 2.94 -9.22
CA LEU A 230 -18.36 3.44 -7.92
C LEU A 230 -19.08 4.75 -7.60
N ALA A 231 -19.66 4.83 -6.41
CA ALA A 231 -20.28 6.02 -5.85
C ALA A 231 -19.51 6.46 -4.60
N SER A 232 -19.46 7.77 -4.36
CA SER A 232 -18.95 8.35 -3.11
C SER A 232 -20.11 8.91 -2.29
N ASP A 233 -20.03 8.80 -0.97
CA ASP A 233 -20.96 9.46 -0.05
C ASP A 233 -20.66 10.96 0.13
N HIS A 234 -19.63 11.49 -0.54
CA HIS A 234 -19.28 12.91 -0.56
C HIS A 234 -19.51 13.53 -1.95
N ALA A 235 -20.11 14.72 -1.98
CA ALA A 235 -20.09 15.57 -3.17
C ALA A 235 -18.70 16.19 -3.40
N PRO A 236 -18.32 16.56 -4.65
CA PRO A 236 -17.08 17.29 -4.90
C PRO A 236 -16.97 18.56 -4.04
N GLY A 237 -15.83 18.76 -3.37
CA GLY A 237 -15.59 19.87 -2.44
C GLY A 237 -16.09 19.65 -1.01
N GLU A 238 -16.96 18.66 -0.77
CA GLU A 238 -17.52 18.42 0.56
C GLU A 238 -16.45 17.91 1.55
N TYR A 239 -15.51 17.07 1.09
CA TYR A 239 -14.41 16.60 1.93
C TYR A 239 -13.45 17.76 2.22
N ALA A 240 -13.12 18.57 1.21
CA ALA A 240 -12.31 19.77 1.38
C ALA A 240 -12.92 20.75 2.41
N ASP A 241 -14.25 20.93 2.42
CA ASP A 241 -14.93 21.74 3.44
C ASP A 241 -14.78 21.17 4.85
N LYS A 242 -14.82 19.84 5.01
CA LYS A 242 -14.54 19.18 6.30
C LYS A 242 -13.10 19.41 6.73
N VAL A 243 -12.14 19.32 5.80
CA VAL A 243 -10.72 19.60 6.06
C VAL A 243 -10.51 21.05 6.51
N ARG A 244 -11.14 22.04 5.85
CA ARG A 244 -11.09 23.45 6.26
C ARG A 244 -11.56 23.64 7.71
N ARG A 245 -12.68 23.01 8.08
CA ARG A 245 -13.22 23.07 9.46
C ARG A 245 -12.30 22.43 10.49
N ILE A 246 -11.60 21.36 10.11
CA ILE A 246 -10.61 20.71 10.97
C ILE A 246 -9.40 21.66 11.16
N ILE A 247 -8.86 22.23 10.09
CA ILE A 247 -7.74 23.20 10.16
C ILE A 247 -8.09 24.42 11.02
N GLU A 248 -9.32 24.94 10.91
CA GLU A 248 -9.78 26.01 11.81
C GLU A 248 -9.76 25.59 13.29
N GLY A 249 -10.11 24.33 13.59
CA GLY A 249 -10.05 23.76 14.94
C GLY A 249 -8.62 23.55 15.43
N THR A 250 -7.71 23.10 14.57
CA THR A 250 -6.28 22.98 14.93
C THR A 250 -5.67 24.34 15.24
N GLY A 251 -6.01 25.37 14.46
CA GLY A 251 -5.58 26.76 14.71
C GLY A 251 -6.06 27.34 16.03
N ARG A 252 -7.19 26.86 16.58
CA ARG A 252 -7.69 27.24 17.92
C ARG A 252 -7.08 26.41 19.05
N GLY A 253 -6.46 25.27 18.73
CA GLY A 253 -5.96 24.31 19.72
C GLY A 253 -7.02 23.33 20.21
N ASP A 254 -8.09 23.09 19.46
CA ASP A 254 -9.15 22.12 19.83
C ASP A 254 -8.62 20.67 19.75
N PHE A 255 -7.72 20.42 18.80
CA PHE A 255 -7.02 19.16 18.56
C PHE A 255 -5.77 19.42 17.70
N PHE A 256 -4.82 18.48 17.68
CA PHE A 256 -3.60 18.55 16.88
C PHE A 256 -3.80 17.96 15.49
N GLU A 257 -4.52 16.83 15.42
CA GLU A 257 -4.82 16.13 14.18
C GLU A 257 -6.16 15.40 14.28
N VAL A 258 -6.83 15.23 13.14
CA VAL A 258 -8.08 14.46 13.01
C VAL A 258 -8.01 13.67 11.71
N VAL A 259 -8.52 12.43 11.74
CA VAL A 259 -8.56 11.54 10.57
C VAL A 259 -10.01 11.40 10.09
N PRO A 260 -10.59 12.35 9.34
CA PRO A 260 -11.91 12.19 8.74
C PRO A 260 -11.88 11.18 7.60
N SER A 261 -12.99 10.50 7.38
CA SER A 261 -13.10 9.49 6.32
C SER A 261 -14.32 9.69 5.42
N GLN A 262 -14.24 9.09 4.24
CA GLN A 262 -15.31 9.00 3.24
C GLN A 262 -15.55 7.54 2.86
N VAL A 263 -16.75 7.26 2.37
CA VAL A 263 -17.19 5.93 1.95
C VAL A 263 -17.37 5.90 0.45
N LEU A 264 -16.66 4.98 -0.19
CA LEU A 264 -16.94 4.56 -1.54
C LEU A 264 -17.78 3.29 -1.51
N SER A 265 -18.79 3.22 -2.39
CA SER A 265 -19.58 2.02 -2.55
C SER A 265 -19.81 1.62 -3.99
N ALA A 266 -19.94 0.33 -4.23
CA ALA A 266 -20.31 -0.23 -5.51
C ALA A 266 -21.06 -1.56 -5.29
N GLY A 267 -22.03 -1.84 -6.14
CA GLY A 267 -22.67 -3.15 -6.15
C GLY A 267 -21.68 -4.24 -6.55
N PHE A 268 -21.71 -5.36 -5.84
CA PHE A 268 -20.75 -6.46 -5.97
C PHE A 268 -21.46 -7.77 -6.34
N ALA A 269 -20.95 -8.48 -7.34
CA ALA A 269 -21.58 -9.70 -7.89
C ALA A 269 -20.62 -10.89 -7.96
N GLY A 270 -19.70 -11.01 -7.00
CA GLY A 270 -18.72 -12.10 -6.93
C GLY A 270 -18.77 -12.85 -5.59
N ALA A 271 -17.90 -13.84 -5.44
CA ALA A 271 -17.72 -14.55 -4.17
C ALA A 271 -16.78 -13.74 -3.23
N PRO A 272 -17.06 -13.67 -1.92
CA PRO A 272 -16.13 -13.12 -0.94
C PRO A 272 -14.73 -13.77 -0.98
N SER A 273 -14.65 -15.08 -1.24
CA SER A 273 -13.40 -15.83 -1.40
C SER A 273 -12.57 -15.36 -2.60
N ASP A 274 -13.21 -15.09 -3.75
CA ASP A 274 -12.56 -14.51 -4.94
C ASP A 274 -12.01 -13.11 -4.64
N LEU A 275 -12.80 -12.28 -3.94
CA LEU A 275 -12.38 -10.96 -3.51
C LEU A 275 -11.16 -11.04 -2.58
N PHE A 276 -11.18 -11.97 -1.63
CA PHE A 276 -10.05 -12.20 -0.72
C PHE A 276 -8.78 -12.59 -1.48
N ALA A 277 -8.88 -13.56 -2.40
CA ALA A 277 -7.76 -13.97 -3.25
C ALA A 277 -7.20 -12.80 -4.07
N ASN A 278 -8.09 -11.96 -4.62
CA ASN A 278 -7.68 -10.78 -5.38
C ASN A 278 -6.99 -9.72 -4.50
N ILE A 279 -7.49 -9.49 -3.28
CA ILE A 279 -6.87 -8.59 -2.30
C ILE A 279 -5.47 -9.08 -1.94
N ARG A 280 -5.29 -10.36 -1.59
CA ARG A 280 -3.97 -10.94 -1.25
C ARG A 280 -2.96 -10.79 -2.38
N ARG A 281 -3.38 -11.04 -3.62
CA ARG A 281 -2.53 -10.90 -4.81
C ARG A 281 -2.13 -9.44 -5.07
N THR A 282 -3.01 -8.50 -4.76
CA THR A 282 -2.81 -7.08 -5.07
C THR A 282 -2.07 -6.35 -3.94
N ASN A 283 -2.37 -6.65 -2.68
CA ASN A 283 -1.85 -5.95 -1.51
C ASN A 283 -1.51 -6.94 -0.39
N PRO A 284 -0.46 -7.77 -0.56
CA PRO A 284 -0.04 -8.68 0.50
C PRO A 284 0.35 -7.90 1.75
N SER A 285 -0.17 -8.31 2.91
CA SER A 285 -0.08 -7.54 4.16
C SER A 285 0.11 -8.45 5.38
N PRO A 286 0.59 -7.91 6.52
CA PRO A 286 0.73 -8.68 7.77
C PRO A 286 -0.61 -9.15 8.35
N TYR A 287 -1.72 -8.46 8.07
CA TYR A 287 -3.06 -8.80 8.57
C TYR A 287 -4.07 -8.93 7.42
N GLU A 288 -4.15 -10.12 6.84
CA GLU A 288 -5.11 -10.48 5.80
C GLU A 288 -6.28 -11.23 6.43
N PHE A 289 -7.51 -10.95 6.00
CA PHE A 289 -8.68 -11.63 6.55
C PHE A 289 -9.87 -11.71 5.58
N LEU A 290 -10.60 -12.81 5.72
CA LEU A 290 -11.96 -12.99 5.22
C LEU A 290 -12.80 -13.49 6.39
N ILE A 291 -13.76 -12.68 6.83
CA ILE A 291 -14.64 -13.00 7.97
C ILE A 291 -16.08 -12.97 7.46
N ASN A 292 -16.78 -14.10 7.58
CA ASN A 292 -18.21 -14.15 7.33
C ASN A 292 -18.97 -14.10 8.67
N LEU A 293 -19.57 -12.94 8.93
CA LEU A 293 -20.32 -12.64 10.16
C LEU A 293 -21.81 -13.03 10.04
N GLY A 294 -22.19 -13.72 8.95
CA GLY A 294 -23.58 -14.04 8.66
C GLY A 294 -24.13 -13.17 7.54
N HIS A 295 -24.79 -12.08 7.92
CA HIS A 295 -25.43 -11.17 6.96
C HIS A 295 -24.45 -10.17 6.32
N GLU A 296 -23.26 -10.03 6.90
CA GLU A 296 -22.19 -9.15 6.43
C GLU A 296 -20.84 -9.91 6.38
N GLN A 297 -19.94 -9.48 5.51
CA GLN A 297 -18.59 -10.02 5.42
C GLN A 297 -17.54 -8.91 5.44
N LEU A 298 -16.39 -9.20 6.05
CA LEU A 298 -15.23 -8.32 6.06
C LEU A 298 -14.10 -9.00 5.29
N VAL A 299 -13.62 -8.32 4.24
CA VAL A 299 -12.53 -8.84 3.40
C VAL A 299 -11.44 -7.77 3.30
N GLY A 300 -10.25 -8.04 3.82
CA GLY A 300 -9.23 -7.01 3.95
C GLY A 300 -7.80 -7.53 3.99
N ALA A 301 -6.88 -6.58 3.78
CA ALA A 301 -5.44 -6.77 3.96
C ALA A 301 -4.88 -5.49 4.57
N SER A 302 -4.81 -5.49 5.90
CA SER A 302 -4.37 -4.35 6.69
C SER A 302 -2.85 -4.35 6.85
N PRO A 303 -2.18 -3.22 6.55
CA PRO A 303 -0.76 -3.07 6.80
C PRO A 303 -0.44 -2.87 8.29
N GLU A 304 -1.42 -2.50 9.12
CA GLU A 304 -1.19 -1.95 10.45
C GLU A 304 -1.65 -2.90 11.56
N MET A 305 -0.71 -3.24 12.44
CA MET A 305 -0.98 -3.91 13.71
C MET A 305 -1.75 -2.97 14.64
N PHE A 306 -2.85 -3.44 15.22
CA PHE A 306 -3.52 -2.69 16.27
C PHE A 306 -2.84 -2.90 17.61
N VAL A 307 -2.99 -4.08 18.20
CA VAL A 307 -2.32 -4.50 19.43
C VAL A 307 -1.99 -5.98 19.34
N ARG A 308 -0.74 -6.34 19.62
CA ARG A 308 -0.34 -7.72 19.90
C ARG A 308 0.20 -7.82 21.32
N VAL A 309 -0.23 -8.86 22.03
CA VAL A 309 0.22 -9.21 23.38
C VAL A 309 0.61 -10.67 23.39
N GLU A 310 1.86 -10.93 23.77
CA GLU A 310 2.39 -12.29 23.97
C GLU A 310 2.93 -12.39 25.40
N GLY A 311 2.25 -13.20 26.22
CA GLY A 311 2.50 -13.27 27.66
C GLY A 311 2.27 -11.92 28.34
N THR A 312 3.36 -11.20 28.65
CA THR A 312 3.30 -9.86 29.28
C THR A 312 3.80 -8.75 28.36
N GLN A 313 4.34 -9.07 27.20
CA GLN A 313 4.85 -8.07 26.27
C GLN A 313 3.70 -7.55 25.41
N VAL A 314 3.47 -6.23 25.43
CA VAL A 314 2.58 -5.53 24.52
C VAL A 314 3.39 -4.85 23.43
N GLU A 315 2.93 -4.93 22.19
CA GLU A 315 3.56 -4.30 21.04
C GLU A 315 2.53 -3.73 20.06
N THR A 316 2.96 -2.69 19.36
CA THR A 316 2.23 -2.04 18.26
C THR A 316 3.21 -1.52 17.22
N CYS A 317 2.71 -1.25 16.02
CA CYS A 317 3.51 -0.69 14.94
C CYS A 317 2.79 0.48 14.27
N PRO A 318 2.83 1.70 14.84
CA PRO A 318 2.24 2.89 14.21
C PRO A 318 2.85 3.13 12.82
N ILE A 319 1.99 3.43 11.85
CA ILE A 319 2.38 3.69 10.45
C ILE A 319 1.91 5.08 10.05
N ALA A 320 2.83 5.86 9.50
CA ALA A 320 2.51 7.10 8.80
C ALA A 320 3.51 7.31 7.68
N GLY A 321 3.12 8.04 6.63
CA GLY A 321 3.91 8.17 5.41
C GLY A 321 3.84 6.94 4.51
N THR A 322 3.45 7.18 3.26
CA THR A 322 3.31 6.12 2.25
C THR A 322 3.75 6.66 0.90
N ILE A 323 4.69 5.96 0.26
CA ILE A 323 5.14 6.31 -1.08
C ILE A 323 5.13 5.09 -2.00
N ARG A 324 4.98 5.31 -3.31
CA ARG A 324 5.02 4.24 -4.31
C ARG A 324 6.46 3.74 -4.48
N ARG A 325 6.58 2.44 -4.78
CA ARG A 325 7.84 1.85 -5.24
C ARG A 325 8.27 2.49 -6.57
N GLY A 326 9.57 2.69 -6.74
CA GLY A 326 10.19 3.06 -8.01
C GLY A 326 10.21 1.88 -8.99
N ALA A 327 10.47 2.14 -10.27
CA ALA A 327 10.59 1.11 -11.29
C ALA A 327 11.96 0.37 -11.24
N SER A 328 12.90 0.88 -10.44
CA SER A 328 14.24 0.31 -10.26
C SER A 328 14.73 0.50 -8.82
N PRO A 329 15.76 -0.23 -8.37
CA PRO A 329 16.35 -0.04 -7.04
C PRO A 329 16.87 1.39 -6.78
N ILE A 330 17.29 2.10 -7.83
CA ILE A 330 17.74 3.49 -7.72
C ILE A 330 16.54 4.40 -7.45
N GLU A 331 15.48 4.25 -8.25
CA GLU A 331 14.25 5.02 -8.02
C GLU A 331 13.63 4.68 -6.66
N ASP A 332 13.64 3.41 -6.23
CA ASP A 332 13.21 3.02 -4.88
C ASP A 332 14.00 3.76 -3.80
N ALA A 333 15.32 3.88 -3.95
CA ALA A 333 16.14 4.64 -3.01
C ALA A 333 15.78 6.13 -3.01
N ASP A 334 15.49 6.72 -4.17
CA ASP A 334 15.02 8.11 -4.29
C ASP A 334 13.65 8.30 -3.62
N GLN A 335 12.73 7.34 -3.79
CA GLN A 335 11.41 7.37 -3.13
C GLN A 335 11.56 7.22 -1.60
N ILE A 336 12.42 6.31 -1.13
CA ILE A 336 12.73 6.17 0.31
C ILE A 336 13.30 7.47 0.87
N LEU A 337 14.26 8.09 0.16
CA LEU A 337 14.85 9.34 0.59
C LEU A 337 13.82 10.47 0.61
N THR A 338 12.91 10.50 -0.36
CA THR A 338 11.79 11.46 -0.41
C THR A 338 10.89 11.29 0.81
N LEU A 339 10.49 10.05 1.12
CA LEU A 339 9.66 9.74 2.29
C LEU A 339 10.37 10.09 3.61
N LEU A 340 11.67 9.79 3.73
CA LEU A 340 12.47 10.13 4.91
C LEU A 340 12.76 11.62 5.07
N ASN A 341 12.65 12.41 4.01
CA ASN A 341 12.82 13.87 4.09
C ASN A 341 11.47 14.62 4.20
N SER A 342 10.35 13.91 4.16
CA SER A 342 9.03 14.51 4.37
C SER A 342 8.84 14.92 5.83
N GLN A 343 8.81 16.24 6.08
CA GLN A 343 8.59 16.79 7.41
C GLN A 343 7.16 16.55 7.91
N LYS A 344 6.18 16.55 7.00
CA LYS A 344 4.77 16.23 7.29
C LYS A 344 4.64 14.80 7.81
N ASP A 345 5.15 13.83 7.06
CA ASP A 345 5.06 12.41 7.43
C ASP A 345 5.83 12.11 8.73
N GLU A 346 6.96 12.80 8.95
CA GLU A 346 7.70 12.71 10.21
C GLU A 346 6.90 13.25 11.40
N ALA A 347 6.23 14.38 11.24
CA ALA A 347 5.40 14.97 12.30
C ALA A 347 4.21 14.07 12.65
N GLU A 348 3.52 13.55 11.63
CA GLU A 348 2.40 12.61 11.78
C GLU A 348 2.83 11.34 12.53
N LEU A 349 3.93 10.70 12.09
CA LEU A 349 4.42 9.48 12.74
C LEU A 349 4.83 9.74 14.19
N THR A 350 5.46 10.89 14.44
CA THR A 350 5.89 11.27 15.80
C THR A 350 4.71 11.38 16.74
N MET A 351 3.61 12.00 16.29
CA MET A 351 2.40 12.15 17.09
C MET A 351 1.76 10.79 17.38
N CYS A 352 1.64 9.93 16.38
CA CYS A 352 1.13 8.57 16.53
C CYS A 352 1.95 7.77 17.55
N THR A 353 3.28 7.83 17.46
CA THR A 353 4.18 7.13 18.38
C THR A 353 4.10 7.68 19.81
N ASP A 354 3.98 8.99 20.00
CA ASP A 354 3.87 9.55 21.36
C ASP A 354 2.55 9.21 22.04
N VAL A 355 1.44 9.19 21.30
CA VAL A 355 0.16 8.74 21.86
C VAL A 355 0.18 7.24 22.13
N ASP A 356 0.76 6.44 21.25
CA ASP A 356 0.92 5.01 21.47
C ASP A 356 1.75 4.69 22.73
N ARG A 357 2.85 5.44 22.95
CA ARG A 357 3.63 5.36 24.19
C ARG A 357 2.81 5.74 25.42
N ASN A 358 1.97 6.78 25.31
CA ASN A 358 1.06 7.20 26.37
C ASN A 358 0.02 6.11 26.69
N ASP A 359 -0.57 5.47 25.70
CA ASP A 359 -1.55 4.40 25.89
C ASP A 359 -0.93 3.21 26.61
N LYS A 360 0.29 2.80 26.21
CA LYS A 360 1.06 1.75 26.91
C LYS A 360 1.41 2.15 28.33
N ALA A 361 1.81 3.40 28.57
CA ALA A 361 2.23 3.86 29.89
C ALA A 361 1.13 3.71 30.96
N ARG A 362 -0.15 3.70 30.58
CA ARG A 362 -1.28 3.47 31.49
C ARG A 362 -1.28 2.06 32.10
N VAL A 363 -0.80 1.06 31.35
CA VAL A 363 -0.93 -0.38 31.71
C VAL A 363 0.40 -1.11 31.84
N CYS A 364 1.50 -0.50 31.38
CA CYS A 364 2.83 -1.10 31.44
C CYS A 364 3.57 -0.73 32.73
N LYS A 365 4.60 -1.52 33.07
CA LYS A 365 5.54 -1.19 34.14
C LYS A 365 6.26 0.12 33.81
N ALA A 366 6.44 0.99 34.79
CA ALA A 366 7.18 2.23 34.63
C ALA A 366 8.59 1.95 34.05
N GLY A 367 8.98 2.68 33.00
CA GLY A 367 10.26 2.52 32.32
C GLY A 367 10.35 1.34 31.34
N SER A 368 9.32 0.48 31.23
CA SER A 368 9.33 -0.65 30.28
C SER A 368 8.95 -0.27 28.85
N VAL A 369 8.28 0.87 28.65
CA VAL A 369 7.86 1.34 27.32
C VAL A 369 9.07 1.83 26.53
N ARG A 370 9.34 1.20 25.38
CA ARG A 370 10.50 1.51 24.53
C ARG A 370 10.10 1.55 23.06
N VAL A 371 10.68 2.51 22.34
CA VAL A 371 10.66 2.52 20.87
C VAL A 371 11.87 1.69 20.39
N LEU A 372 11.61 0.49 19.86
CA LEU A 372 12.66 -0.41 19.38
C LEU A 372 13.26 0.04 18.05
N GLY A 373 12.46 0.71 17.23
CA GLY A 373 12.91 1.31 15.99
C GLY A 373 11.97 2.43 15.59
N ARG A 374 12.56 3.47 15.00
CA ARG A 374 11.86 4.67 14.55
C ARG A 374 12.09 4.87 13.06
N ARG A 375 11.04 5.25 12.33
CA ARG A 375 11.02 5.49 10.88
C ARG A 375 11.66 4.33 10.11
N LEU A 376 11.37 3.11 10.54
CA LEU A 376 11.84 1.91 9.86
C LEU A 376 11.13 1.83 8.50
N ILE A 377 11.90 1.54 7.47
CA ILE A 377 11.38 1.36 6.12
C ILE A 377 10.82 -0.05 6.00
N GLU A 378 9.52 -0.14 5.76
CA GLU A 378 8.85 -1.39 5.38
C GLU A 378 8.46 -1.33 3.92
N THR A 379 9.04 -2.25 3.14
CA THR A 379 8.86 -2.31 1.70
C THR A 379 7.87 -3.41 1.34
N TYR A 380 6.76 -3.02 0.72
CA TYR A 380 5.76 -3.92 0.18
C TYR A 380 5.90 -4.01 -1.35
N SER A 381 5.07 -4.83 -1.99
CA SER A 381 5.14 -5.08 -3.44
C SER A 381 4.96 -3.81 -4.28
N ARG A 382 4.15 -2.85 -3.80
CA ARG A 382 3.83 -1.60 -4.52
C ARG A 382 4.10 -0.31 -3.74
N LEU A 383 4.23 -0.42 -2.41
CA LEU A 383 4.31 0.72 -1.50
C LEU A 383 5.50 0.58 -0.56
N ILE A 384 5.94 1.71 -0.03
CA ILE A 384 6.92 1.83 1.03
C ILE A 384 6.28 2.62 2.16
N HIS A 385 6.38 2.12 3.38
CA HIS A 385 5.85 2.74 4.59
C HIS A 385 6.98 3.07 5.55
N THR A 386 6.83 4.17 6.30
CA THR A 386 7.61 4.42 7.51
C THR A 386 6.83 3.91 8.72
N VAL A 387 7.50 3.12 9.55
CA VAL A 387 6.87 2.42 10.67
C VAL A 387 7.72 2.56 11.93
N ASP A 388 7.07 2.86 13.05
CA ASP A 388 7.69 2.80 14.38
C ASP A 388 7.33 1.47 15.03
N HIS A 389 8.22 0.92 15.86
CA HIS A 389 7.96 -0.30 16.63
C HIS A 389 8.05 0.02 18.12
N VAL A 390 6.92 -0.04 18.81
CA VAL A 390 6.82 0.33 20.23
C VAL A 390 6.42 -0.89 21.04
N VAL A 391 7.16 -1.15 22.12
CA VAL A 391 6.90 -2.25 23.04
C VAL A 391 6.78 -1.77 24.48
N GLY A 392 6.11 -2.56 25.31
CA GLY A 392 6.04 -2.38 26.76
C GLY A 392 5.84 -3.72 27.47
N GLU A 393 6.05 -3.74 28.78
CA GLU A 393 5.76 -4.92 29.61
C GLU A 393 4.59 -4.60 30.53
N LEU A 394 3.52 -5.40 30.48
CA LEU A 394 2.34 -5.24 31.31
C LEU A 394 2.69 -5.28 32.80
N ARG A 395 2.08 -4.37 33.57
CA ARG A 395 2.25 -4.34 35.03
C ARG A 395 1.39 -5.42 35.70
N PRO A 396 1.78 -5.93 36.89
CA PRO A 396 0.98 -6.89 37.61
C PRO A 396 -0.47 -6.40 37.82
N GLY A 397 -1.44 -7.30 37.59
CA GLY A 397 -2.86 -6.99 37.69
C GLY A 397 -3.50 -6.44 36.41
N PHE A 398 -2.73 -6.32 35.32
CA PHE A 398 -3.21 -5.96 33.99
C PHE A 398 -3.03 -7.14 33.03
N ASP A 399 -3.95 -7.28 32.08
CA ASP A 399 -3.93 -8.32 31.06
C ASP A 399 -4.02 -7.75 29.63
N ALA A 400 -4.03 -8.64 28.65
CA ALA A 400 -4.06 -8.25 27.24
C ALA A 400 -5.30 -7.43 26.87
N PHE A 401 -6.45 -7.64 27.53
CA PHE A 401 -7.62 -6.80 27.31
C PHE A 401 -7.39 -5.38 27.80
N ASP A 402 -6.65 -5.19 28.90
CA ASP A 402 -6.30 -3.84 29.34
C ASP A 402 -5.38 -3.13 28.33
N ALA A 403 -4.46 -3.86 27.70
CA ALA A 403 -3.66 -3.34 26.60
C ALA A 403 -4.57 -2.91 25.43
N LEU A 404 -5.43 -3.81 24.94
CA LEU A 404 -6.35 -3.53 23.83
C LEU A 404 -7.24 -2.32 24.13
N LEU A 405 -7.88 -2.28 25.30
CA LEU A 405 -8.80 -1.23 25.71
C LEU A 405 -8.12 0.13 25.89
N SER A 406 -6.87 0.14 26.36
CA SER A 406 -6.12 1.38 26.55
C SER A 406 -5.73 2.04 25.22
N HIS A 407 -5.59 1.25 24.15
CA HIS A 407 -5.25 1.75 22.82
C HIS A 407 -6.47 2.14 21.96
N LEU A 408 -7.70 1.88 22.40
CA LEU A 408 -8.91 2.21 21.62
C LEU A 408 -9.00 3.73 21.32
N TRP A 409 -9.15 4.15 20.06
CA TRP A 409 -8.60 3.49 18.87
C TRP A 409 -7.29 4.17 18.47
N ALA A 410 -6.58 3.56 17.52
CA ALA A 410 -5.31 4.09 17.04
C ALA A 410 -5.48 5.53 16.52
N VAL A 411 -4.45 6.34 16.76
CA VAL A 411 -4.43 7.75 16.34
C VAL A 411 -4.44 7.90 14.83
N THR A 412 -3.79 6.97 14.13
CA THR A 412 -3.79 6.81 12.67
C THR A 412 -5.20 6.74 12.08
N LEU A 413 -6.23 6.45 12.89
CA LEU A 413 -7.63 6.39 12.49
C LEU A 413 -8.53 7.34 13.27
N THR A 414 -8.04 8.04 14.27
CA THR A 414 -8.86 8.96 15.07
C THR A 414 -8.29 10.37 15.00
N GLY A 415 -7.16 10.55 15.65
CA GLY A 415 -6.42 11.78 15.80
C GLY A 415 -6.07 12.03 17.27
N ALA A 416 -5.54 13.21 17.54
CA ALA A 416 -5.01 13.56 18.86
C ALA A 416 -5.42 14.99 19.25
N PRO A 417 -5.83 15.25 20.50
CA PRO A 417 -6.18 14.28 21.56
C PRO A 417 -7.41 13.42 21.18
N LYS A 418 -7.36 12.10 21.46
CA LYS A 418 -8.34 11.14 20.94
C LYS A 418 -9.81 11.52 21.18
N PRO A 419 -10.27 11.88 22.39
CA PRO A 419 -11.70 12.16 22.60
C PRO A 419 -12.20 13.36 21.78
N ALA A 420 -11.39 14.42 21.67
CA ALA A 420 -11.71 15.60 20.87
C ALA A 420 -11.76 15.27 19.37
N ALA A 421 -10.78 14.51 18.87
CA ALA A 421 -10.75 14.07 17.49
C ALA A 421 -11.95 13.15 17.16
N MET A 422 -12.28 12.20 18.04
CA MET A 422 -13.45 11.33 17.88
C MET A 422 -14.78 12.12 17.89
N GLN A 423 -14.90 13.15 18.74
CA GLN A 423 -16.08 14.02 18.74
C GLN A 423 -16.19 14.82 17.44
N MET A 424 -15.07 15.27 16.87
CA MET A 424 -15.03 15.96 15.58
C MET A 424 -15.39 15.02 14.44
N ILE A 425 -14.90 13.77 14.46
CA ILE A 425 -15.29 12.71 13.52
C ILE A 425 -16.81 12.48 13.53
N GLU A 426 -17.41 12.23 14.71
CA GLU A 426 -18.87 12.05 14.86
C GLU A 426 -19.68 13.30 14.46
N THR A 427 -19.04 14.47 14.44
CA THR A 427 -19.66 15.73 14.02
C THR A 427 -19.67 15.94 12.51
N LEU A 428 -18.61 15.49 11.82
CA LEU A 428 -18.33 15.83 10.42
C LEU A 428 -18.62 14.70 9.43
N GLU A 429 -18.49 13.44 9.84
CA GLU A 429 -18.71 12.31 8.93
C GLU A 429 -20.18 12.17 8.53
N ASN A 430 -20.45 11.56 7.38
CA ASN A 430 -21.83 11.42 6.89
C ASN A 430 -22.55 10.20 7.49
N SER A 431 -21.80 9.26 8.08
CA SER A 431 -22.33 8.02 8.64
C SER A 431 -21.38 7.43 9.69
N ALA A 432 -21.92 6.59 10.58
CA ALA A 432 -21.14 5.85 11.56
C ALA A 432 -20.10 4.93 10.89
N ARG A 433 -18.96 4.72 11.54
CA ARG A 433 -17.82 3.98 10.99
C ARG A 433 -18.00 2.48 10.93
N ARG A 434 -18.90 1.93 11.74
CA ARG A 434 -19.13 0.48 11.85
C ARG A 434 -17.79 -0.21 12.16
N TRP A 435 -17.31 -1.04 11.25
CA TRP A 435 -16.06 -1.79 11.42
C TRP A 435 -14.81 -0.94 11.20
N TYR A 436 -14.84 0.12 10.39
CA TYR A 436 -13.65 0.88 9.98
C TYR A 436 -12.95 1.57 11.17
N GLY A 437 -11.64 1.37 11.30
CA GLY A 437 -10.84 1.93 12.39
C GLY A 437 -10.99 1.19 13.74
N GLY A 438 -11.78 0.12 13.77
CA GLY A 438 -11.74 -0.90 14.81
C GLY A 438 -10.60 -1.89 14.58
N CYS A 439 -10.78 -3.15 14.98
CA CYS A 439 -9.80 -4.21 14.74
C CYS A 439 -10.43 -5.57 14.46
N VAL A 440 -9.64 -6.45 13.85
CA VAL A 440 -9.96 -7.85 13.63
C VAL A 440 -8.81 -8.71 14.14
N GLY A 441 -9.12 -9.93 14.55
CA GLY A 441 -8.11 -10.88 14.99
C GLY A 441 -8.65 -11.81 16.04
N MET A 442 -7.84 -12.06 17.06
CA MET A 442 -8.07 -13.17 17.98
C MET A 442 -7.67 -12.83 19.42
N LEU A 443 -8.42 -13.44 20.34
CA LEU A 443 -8.36 -13.27 21.77
C LEU A 443 -8.25 -14.68 22.38
N ARG A 444 -7.02 -15.13 22.63
CA ARG A 444 -6.75 -16.53 23.00
C ARG A 444 -7.04 -16.79 24.47
N PHE A 445 -7.39 -18.02 24.80
CA PHE A 445 -7.60 -18.44 26.18
C PHE A 445 -6.30 -18.61 26.98
N ASN A 446 -5.15 -18.64 26.31
CA ASN A 446 -3.86 -18.52 26.99
C ASN A 446 -3.54 -17.07 27.45
N GLY A 447 -4.39 -16.10 27.10
CA GLY A 447 -4.25 -14.69 27.45
C GLY A 447 -3.63 -13.80 26.36
N ASP A 448 -3.13 -14.38 25.27
CA ASP A 448 -2.53 -13.62 24.16
C ASP A 448 -3.60 -12.97 23.27
N ILE A 449 -3.24 -11.84 22.66
CA ILE A 449 -4.06 -11.13 21.68
C ILE A 449 -3.21 -10.84 20.45
N ASN A 450 -3.76 -11.01 19.25
CA ASN A 450 -3.12 -10.52 18.02
C ASN A 450 -4.20 -9.93 17.12
N THR A 451 -4.12 -8.62 16.90
CA THR A 451 -5.13 -7.86 16.17
C THR A 451 -4.51 -6.90 15.16
N GLY A 452 -5.16 -6.77 14.01
CA GLY A 452 -4.86 -5.76 12.99
C GLY A 452 -5.99 -4.76 12.87
N ILE A 453 -5.68 -3.52 12.47
CA ILE A 453 -6.69 -2.47 12.29
C ILE A 453 -7.55 -2.78 11.06
N THR A 454 -8.84 -2.50 11.11
CA THR A 454 -9.78 -2.63 9.97
C THR A 454 -9.67 -1.46 8.99
N ILE A 455 -8.54 -1.40 8.30
CA ILE A 455 -8.29 -0.55 7.14
C ILE A 455 -8.01 -1.39 5.90
N ARG A 456 -8.07 -0.76 4.70
CA ARG A 456 -7.94 -1.48 3.42
C ARG A 456 -8.86 -2.70 3.38
N THR A 457 -10.08 -2.47 3.84
CA THR A 457 -11.10 -3.49 4.08
C THR A 457 -12.32 -3.16 3.23
N VAL A 458 -12.83 -4.19 2.55
CA VAL A 458 -14.13 -4.17 1.89
C VAL A 458 -15.14 -4.77 2.88
N HIS A 459 -16.15 -3.97 3.21
CA HIS A 459 -17.33 -4.41 3.96
C HIS A 459 -18.42 -4.78 2.97
N LEU A 460 -18.80 -6.05 2.93
CA LEU A 460 -19.87 -6.57 2.10
C LEU A 460 -21.15 -6.70 2.92
N GLU A 461 -22.23 -6.07 2.47
CA GLU A 461 -23.55 -6.14 3.10
C GLU A 461 -24.61 -5.94 2.02
N GLU A 462 -25.64 -6.80 1.98
CA GLU A 462 -26.78 -6.67 1.05
C GLU A 462 -26.44 -6.54 -0.45
N GLY A 463 -25.31 -7.11 -0.89
CA GLY A 463 -24.88 -7.03 -2.30
C GLY A 463 -24.13 -5.76 -2.66
N GLU A 464 -23.82 -4.93 -1.67
CA GLU A 464 -23.00 -3.73 -1.80
C GLU A 464 -21.62 -3.95 -1.17
N ALA A 465 -20.57 -3.56 -1.87
CA ALA A 465 -19.22 -3.45 -1.35
C ALA A 465 -18.94 -2.01 -0.95
N ARG A 466 -18.62 -1.79 0.33
CA ARG A 466 -18.25 -0.49 0.89
C ARG A 466 -16.79 -0.49 1.29
N VAL A 467 -16.08 0.56 0.91
CA VAL A 467 -14.70 0.82 1.30
C VAL A 467 -14.66 2.20 1.93
N ARG A 468 -14.24 2.26 3.19
CA ARG A 468 -14.03 3.53 3.90
C ARG A 468 -12.55 3.87 3.92
N VAL A 469 -12.22 5.11 3.59
CA VAL A 469 -10.85 5.62 3.53
C VAL A 469 -10.80 7.00 4.17
N GLY A 470 -9.74 7.25 4.95
CA GLY A 470 -9.47 8.52 5.58
C GLY A 470 -8.03 8.97 5.31
N ALA A 471 -7.75 10.21 5.71
CA ALA A 471 -6.44 10.83 5.64
C ALA A 471 -6.22 11.65 6.92
N THR A 472 -4.98 11.72 7.39
CA THR A 472 -4.62 12.50 8.57
C THR A 472 -4.54 13.98 8.20
N ILE A 473 -5.31 14.80 8.90
CA ILE A 473 -5.37 16.24 8.65
C ILE A 473 -4.60 16.98 9.75
N LEU A 474 -3.56 17.68 9.32
CA LEU A 474 -2.73 18.56 10.16
C LEU A 474 -3.08 20.02 9.89
N CYS A 475 -2.48 20.94 10.66
CA CYS A 475 -2.71 22.38 10.50
C CYS A 475 -2.20 22.95 9.17
N ASP A 476 -1.26 22.28 8.53
CA ASP A 476 -0.63 22.64 7.26
C ASP A 476 -1.13 21.81 6.07
N SER A 477 -2.15 20.96 6.25
CA SER A 477 -2.82 20.24 5.16
C SER A 477 -3.49 21.20 4.17
N ASP A 478 -3.42 20.89 2.88
CA ASP A 478 -4.17 21.59 1.82
C ASP A 478 -5.52 20.91 1.57
N PRO A 479 -6.66 21.58 1.79
CA PRO A 479 -7.98 20.95 1.68
C PRO A 479 -8.29 20.28 0.34
N ASP A 480 -7.88 20.91 -0.76
CA ASP A 480 -8.20 20.41 -2.10
C ASP A 480 -7.25 19.28 -2.49
N GLU A 481 -6.00 19.30 -2.02
CA GLU A 481 -5.05 18.19 -2.16
C GLU A 481 -5.47 16.97 -1.37
N GLU A 482 -5.90 17.12 -0.11
CA GLU A 482 -6.36 16.02 0.73
C GLU A 482 -7.62 15.34 0.16
N GLU A 483 -8.56 16.11 -0.38
CA GLU A 483 -9.72 15.54 -1.09
C GLU A 483 -9.28 14.72 -2.30
N ARG A 484 -8.41 15.27 -3.16
CA ARG A 484 -7.88 14.58 -4.34
C ARG A 484 -7.12 13.31 -3.97
N GLU A 485 -6.27 13.37 -2.95
CA GLU A 485 -5.44 12.26 -2.50
C GLU A 485 -6.30 11.15 -1.90
N CYS A 486 -7.20 11.50 -0.97
CA CYS A 486 -8.08 10.53 -0.32
C CYS A 486 -8.94 9.81 -1.36
N ARG A 487 -9.51 10.56 -2.32
CA ARG A 487 -10.30 9.99 -3.42
C ARG A 487 -9.47 9.07 -4.32
N THR A 488 -8.28 9.51 -4.73
CA THR A 488 -7.39 8.71 -5.60
C THR A 488 -6.97 7.41 -4.92
N LYS A 489 -6.59 7.45 -3.62
CA LYS A 489 -6.23 6.26 -2.84
C LYS A 489 -7.41 5.30 -2.73
N ALA A 490 -8.60 5.83 -2.48
CA ALA A 490 -9.80 5.06 -2.30
C ALA A 490 -10.27 4.41 -3.63
N GLU A 491 -10.27 5.15 -4.74
CA GLU A 491 -10.59 4.63 -6.08
C GLU A 491 -9.57 3.58 -6.54
N ALA A 492 -8.27 3.83 -6.34
CA ALA A 492 -7.22 2.89 -6.74
C ALA A 492 -7.34 1.54 -6.01
N PHE A 493 -7.57 1.56 -4.68
CA PHE A 493 -7.82 0.35 -3.92
C PHE A 493 -9.10 -0.34 -4.40
N THR A 494 -10.22 0.40 -4.47
CA THR A 494 -11.53 -0.17 -4.78
C THR A 494 -11.60 -0.77 -6.18
N ASN A 495 -11.06 -0.09 -7.19
CA ASN A 495 -11.02 -0.60 -8.57
C ASN A 495 -10.15 -1.85 -8.70
N ALA A 496 -9.00 -1.86 -8.02
CA ALA A 496 -8.09 -3.00 -8.06
C ALA A 496 -8.68 -4.25 -7.40
N VAL A 497 -9.38 -4.08 -6.27
CA VAL A 497 -9.92 -5.22 -5.50
C VAL A 497 -11.28 -5.70 -6.00
N LEU A 498 -12.14 -4.80 -6.49
CA LEU A 498 -13.46 -5.17 -7.03
C LEU A 498 -13.43 -5.55 -8.52
N GLY A 499 -12.29 -5.41 -9.19
CA GLY A 499 -12.16 -5.69 -10.63
C GLY A 499 -12.98 -4.72 -11.50
N LEU A 500 -13.32 -3.55 -10.98
CA LEU A 500 -14.06 -2.49 -11.66
C LEU A 500 -13.07 -1.67 -12.50
N ALA A 501 -12.61 -2.26 -13.61
CA ALA A 501 -11.63 -1.72 -14.57
C ALA A 501 -10.33 -1.18 -13.92
N PRO A 502 -9.13 -1.70 -14.27
CA PRO A 502 -7.91 -1.04 -13.86
C PRO A 502 -7.91 0.39 -14.43
N PRO A 503 -7.40 1.41 -13.71
CA PRO A 503 -6.87 2.57 -14.42
C PRO A 503 -5.93 2.00 -15.48
N ALA A 504 -6.15 2.37 -16.74
CA ALA A 504 -5.32 1.92 -17.83
C ALA A 504 -3.86 2.06 -17.37
N PRO A 505 -3.01 1.01 -17.45
CA PRO A 505 -1.60 1.20 -17.19
C PRO A 505 -1.22 2.43 -17.99
N GLN A 506 -0.64 3.45 -17.33
CA GLN A 506 -0.01 4.56 -18.05
C GLN A 506 0.87 3.87 -19.07
N SER A 507 0.42 3.87 -20.32
CA SER A 507 1.09 3.12 -21.35
C SER A 507 2.49 3.69 -21.36
N ALA A 508 3.49 2.81 -21.32
CA ALA A 508 4.82 3.20 -21.78
C ALA A 508 4.58 3.97 -23.06
N LEU A 509 4.83 5.28 -23.03
CA LEU A 509 4.43 6.25 -24.07
C LEU A 509 4.58 5.55 -25.42
N ALA A 510 3.46 5.17 -26.03
CA ALA A 510 3.49 4.45 -27.28
C ALA A 510 4.19 5.39 -28.26
N LEU A 511 5.44 5.08 -28.60
CA LEU A 511 6.24 5.93 -29.47
C LEU A 511 5.49 6.06 -30.78
N GLN A 512 5.23 7.30 -31.18
CA GLN A 512 4.70 7.57 -32.49
C GLN A 512 5.69 7.02 -33.53
N ALA A 513 5.19 6.30 -34.53
CA ALA A 513 5.99 5.69 -35.58
C ALA A 513 6.46 6.75 -36.61
N THR A 514 7.16 7.79 -36.13
CA THR A 514 7.59 8.98 -36.89
C THR A 514 8.56 8.67 -38.03
N GLY A 515 9.14 7.46 -38.02
CA GLY A 515 10.09 6.92 -38.99
C GLY A 515 9.49 6.06 -40.09
N THR A 516 8.19 5.71 -40.03
CA THR A 516 7.57 4.83 -41.02
C THR A 516 7.76 5.35 -42.44
N GLY A 517 8.35 4.53 -43.32
CA GLY A 517 8.61 4.90 -44.72
C GLY A 517 9.85 5.76 -44.94
N LYS A 518 10.62 6.08 -43.90
CA LYS A 518 11.88 6.85 -44.00
C LYS A 518 13.10 5.93 -44.00
N LYS A 519 14.09 6.27 -44.81
CA LYS A 519 15.39 5.59 -44.92
C LYS A 519 16.47 6.38 -44.21
N VAL A 520 17.11 5.78 -43.22
CA VAL A 520 18.21 6.39 -42.46
C VAL A 520 19.51 5.67 -42.79
N LEU A 521 20.48 6.43 -43.28
CA LEU A 521 21.87 5.95 -43.39
C LEU A 521 22.58 6.24 -42.08
N PHE A 522 22.92 5.18 -41.34
CA PHE A 522 23.64 5.26 -40.08
C PHE A 522 25.14 5.06 -40.31
N VAL A 523 25.97 6.04 -39.99
CA VAL A 523 27.42 6.00 -40.19
C VAL A 523 28.11 5.65 -38.88
N ASP A 524 28.69 4.46 -38.85
CA ASP A 524 29.42 3.87 -37.72
C ASP A 524 30.88 4.37 -37.68
N ASN A 525 31.21 5.20 -36.68
CA ASN A 525 32.56 5.70 -36.41
C ASN A 525 33.30 4.84 -35.37
N ARG A 526 32.97 3.54 -35.28
CA ARG A 526 33.60 2.52 -34.44
C ARG A 526 33.42 2.73 -32.95
N ASP A 527 32.23 3.19 -32.56
CA ASP A 527 31.83 3.29 -31.16
C ASP A 527 31.06 2.04 -30.70
N SER A 528 31.16 1.72 -29.41
CA SER A 528 30.50 0.53 -28.84
C SER A 528 28.98 0.69 -28.69
N PHE A 529 28.44 1.91 -28.82
CA PHE A 529 27.02 2.25 -28.60
C PHE A 529 26.21 2.39 -29.90
N VAL A 530 26.84 2.19 -31.07
CA VAL A 530 26.22 2.32 -32.41
C VAL A 530 24.95 1.50 -32.57
N HIS A 531 24.92 0.27 -32.05
CA HIS A 531 23.76 -0.60 -32.21
C HIS A 531 22.56 -0.17 -31.36
N THR A 532 22.77 0.42 -30.19
CA THR A 532 21.70 0.95 -29.33
C THR A 532 21.06 2.19 -29.94
N LEU A 533 21.86 3.13 -30.47
CA LEU A 533 21.34 4.28 -31.23
C LEU A 533 20.62 3.84 -32.51
N GLY A 534 21.20 2.88 -33.24
CA GLY A 534 20.56 2.32 -34.42
C GLY A 534 19.23 1.64 -34.10
N ASP A 535 19.11 0.98 -32.94
CA ASP A 535 17.85 0.43 -32.45
C ASP A 535 16.83 1.52 -32.11
N TYR A 536 17.23 2.62 -31.44
CA TYR A 536 16.33 3.75 -31.18
C TYR A 536 15.75 4.34 -32.48
N VAL A 537 16.55 4.43 -33.54
CA VAL A 537 16.05 4.86 -34.86
C VAL A 537 15.07 3.83 -35.43
N ARG A 538 15.36 2.53 -35.36
CA ARG A 538 14.45 1.46 -35.83
C ARG A 538 13.13 1.44 -35.07
N GLN A 539 13.14 1.73 -33.76
CA GLN A 539 11.94 1.81 -32.94
C GLN A 539 10.97 2.93 -33.37
N THR A 540 11.45 3.93 -34.14
CA THR A 540 10.57 4.92 -34.78
C THR A 540 9.83 4.39 -36.01
N GLY A 541 10.17 3.19 -36.50
CA GLY A 541 9.67 2.59 -37.73
C GLY A 541 10.52 2.86 -38.98
N ALA A 542 11.67 3.53 -38.85
CA ALA A 542 12.56 3.82 -39.97
C ALA A 542 13.37 2.61 -40.43
N GLU A 543 13.62 2.53 -41.74
CA GLU A 543 14.55 1.57 -42.34
C GLU A 543 15.98 2.07 -42.15
N VAL A 544 16.83 1.29 -41.47
CA VAL A 544 18.20 1.71 -41.11
C VAL A 544 19.23 0.86 -41.84
N THR A 545 20.02 1.52 -42.70
CA THR A 545 21.22 0.94 -43.32
C THR A 545 22.46 1.46 -42.62
N THR A 546 23.32 0.58 -42.11
CA THR A 546 24.54 0.99 -41.40
C THR A 546 25.78 0.78 -42.28
N LEU A 547 26.57 1.84 -42.48
CA LEU A 547 27.89 1.79 -43.14
C LEU A 547 28.98 2.27 -42.17
N ARG A 548 30.18 1.68 -42.26
CA ARG A 548 31.34 2.19 -41.52
C ARG A 548 31.88 3.47 -42.14
N ALA A 549 32.39 4.36 -41.31
CA ALA A 549 33.12 5.56 -41.73
C ALA A 549 34.23 5.22 -42.75
N GLY A 550 34.44 6.11 -43.72
CA GLY A 550 35.37 5.89 -44.85
C GLY A 550 34.75 5.19 -46.06
N PHE A 551 33.42 5.00 -46.10
CA PHE A 551 32.73 4.52 -47.29
C PHE A 551 32.79 5.54 -48.45
N PRO A 552 32.75 5.10 -49.72
CA PRO A 552 32.82 6.01 -50.85
C PRO A 552 31.51 6.80 -51.00
N TYR A 553 31.59 8.13 -51.11
CA TYR A 553 30.42 9.02 -51.02
C TYR A 553 29.40 8.90 -52.16
N HIS A 554 29.70 8.22 -53.28
CA HIS A 554 28.69 7.91 -54.30
C HIS A 554 27.55 7.04 -53.75
N LEU A 555 27.78 6.30 -52.67
CA LEU A 555 26.73 5.53 -51.99
C LEU A 555 25.63 6.42 -51.40
N LEU A 556 25.90 7.71 -51.11
CA LEU A 556 24.85 8.66 -50.71
C LEU A 556 23.83 8.87 -51.85
N ASP A 557 24.30 8.84 -53.09
CA ASP A 557 23.50 9.04 -54.30
C ASP A 557 22.73 7.76 -54.69
N GLU A 558 23.28 6.59 -54.36
CA GLU A 558 22.65 5.28 -54.57
C GLU A 558 21.57 4.97 -53.51
N LEU A 559 21.90 5.15 -52.22
CA LEU A 559 21.01 4.81 -51.11
C LEU A 559 19.89 5.84 -50.93
N LYS A 560 20.13 7.09 -51.34
CA LYS A 560 19.19 8.22 -51.23
C LYS A 560 18.52 8.30 -49.85
N PRO A 561 19.29 8.41 -48.75
CA PRO A 561 18.72 8.45 -47.42
C PRO A 561 17.91 9.73 -47.17
N ASP A 562 16.85 9.62 -46.39
CA ASP A 562 16.06 10.75 -45.90
C ASP A 562 16.77 11.48 -44.75
N LEU A 563 17.67 10.77 -44.05
CA LEU A 563 18.53 11.30 -43.00
C LEU A 563 19.87 10.54 -42.96
N VAL A 564 20.98 11.26 -42.84
CA VAL A 564 22.28 10.69 -42.49
C VAL A 564 22.51 10.86 -40.98
N PHE A 565 22.66 9.75 -40.28
CA PHE A 565 22.88 9.72 -38.83
C PHE A 565 24.34 9.39 -38.54
N ILE A 566 25.08 10.30 -37.91
CA ILE A 566 26.50 10.15 -37.60
C ILE A 566 26.63 9.74 -36.13
N SER A 567 27.16 8.54 -35.92
CA SER A 567 27.37 7.97 -34.59
C SER A 567 28.50 8.64 -33.80
N PRO A 568 28.58 8.40 -32.49
CA PRO A 568 29.78 8.68 -31.70
C PRO A 568 31.00 7.89 -32.23
N GLY A 569 32.19 8.24 -31.74
CA GLY A 569 33.43 7.55 -32.06
C GLY A 569 34.58 8.04 -31.19
N PRO A 570 35.70 7.28 -31.14
CA PRO A 570 36.90 7.70 -30.43
C PRO A 570 37.68 8.77 -31.23
N GLY A 571 38.75 9.29 -30.64
CA GLY A 571 39.69 10.18 -31.35
C GLY A 571 39.09 11.54 -31.73
N THR A 572 39.61 12.11 -32.81
CA THR A 572 39.13 13.39 -33.37
C THR A 572 38.20 13.17 -34.58
N PRO A 573 37.27 14.10 -34.88
CA PRO A 573 36.34 13.91 -36.01
C PRO A 573 37.02 13.82 -37.37
N GLU A 574 38.18 14.48 -37.55
CA GLU A 574 38.99 14.43 -38.77
C GLU A 574 39.49 13.01 -39.08
N GLU A 575 39.89 12.23 -38.08
CA GLU A 575 40.37 10.84 -38.25
C GLU A 575 39.32 9.92 -38.89
N PHE A 576 38.05 10.24 -38.68
CA PHE A 576 36.90 9.48 -39.22
C PHE A 576 36.27 10.15 -40.44
N GLY A 577 36.81 11.29 -40.88
CA GLY A 577 36.28 12.04 -42.02
C GLY A 577 34.88 12.63 -41.79
N VAL A 578 34.49 12.85 -40.53
CA VAL A 578 33.16 13.36 -40.18
C VAL A 578 32.92 14.76 -40.77
N PRO A 579 33.85 15.72 -40.71
CA PRO A 579 33.64 17.05 -41.29
C PRO A 579 33.45 17.01 -42.81
N GLU A 580 34.15 16.11 -43.50
CA GLU A 580 33.96 15.92 -44.94
C GLU A 580 32.60 15.30 -45.25
N LEU A 581 32.19 14.27 -44.50
CA LEU A 581 30.86 13.67 -44.66
C LEU A 581 29.74 14.71 -44.49
N VAL A 582 29.81 15.56 -43.47
CA VAL A 582 28.83 16.65 -43.26
C VAL A 582 28.80 17.59 -44.47
N ARG A 583 29.97 17.99 -45.00
CA ARG A 583 30.04 18.82 -46.22
C ARG A 583 29.44 18.14 -47.44
N GLN A 584 29.67 16.84 -47.62
CA GLN A 584 29.07 16.05 -48.70
C GLN A 584 27.55 15.94 -48.58
N CYS A 585 27.01 15.81 -47.36
CA CYS A 585 25.58 15.84 -47.08
C CYS A 585 24.99 17.22 -47.42
N VAL A 586 25.63 18.31 -46.99
CA VAL A 586 25.20 19.68 -47.27
C VAL A 586 25.17 19.97 -48.77
N GLN A 587 26.21 19.59 -49.51
CA GLN A 587 26.27 19.73 -50.97
C GLN A 587 25.10 19.00 -51.68
N ARG A 588 24.68 17.85 -51.15
CA ARG A 588 23.54 17.05 -51.66
C ARG A 588 22.20 17.44 -51.06
N ARG A 589 22.14 18.45 -50.19
CA ARG A 589 20.94 18.83 -49.42
C ARG A 589 20.32 17.62 -48.71
N LEU A 590 21.17 16.79 -48.10
CA LEU A 590 20.77 15.67 -47.26
C LEU A 590 20.74 16.12 -45.79
N PRO A 591 19.64 15.85 -45.07
CA PRO A 591 19.60 16.06 -43.63
C PRO A 591 20.66 15.25 -42.91
N VAL A 592 21.22 15.83 -41.86
CA VAL A 592 22.26 15.20 -41.06
C VAL A 592 21.99 15.39 -39.57
N PHE A 593 22.13 14.30 -38.81
CA PHE A 593 22.10 14.34 -37.35
C PHE A 593 23.35 13.70 -36.77
N GLY A 594 24.00 14.35 -35.81
CA GLY A 594 25.23 13.85 -35.17
C GLY A 594 25.11 13.63 -33.67
N VAL A 595 25.77 12.60 -33.14
CA VAL A 595 25.92 12.36 -31.70
C VAL A 595 27.40 12.35 -31.32
N CYS A 596 27.77 13.08 -30.26
CA CYS A 596 29.12 13.18 -29.72
C CYS A 596 30.16 13.58 -30.79
N LEU A 597 30.91 12.61 -31.34
CA LEU A 597 31.83 12.83 -32.47
C LEU A 597 31.12 13.47 -33.67
N GLY A 598 29.84 13.14 -33.88
CA GLY A 598 29.00 13.77 -34.91
C GLY A 598 28.77 15.27 -34.69
N LEU A 599 28.57 15.72 -33.44
CA LEU A 599 28.48 17.16 -33.13
C LEU A 599 29.83 17.84 -33.37
N GLN A 600 30.90 17.21 -32.88
CA GLN A 600 32.26 17.73 -32.98
C GLN A 600 32.66 17.94 -34.45
N GLY A 601 32.42 16.93 -35.30
CA GLY A 601 32.72 17.03 -36.72
C GLY A 601 31.78 17.97 -37.48
N MET A 602 30.53 18.13 -37.04
CA MET A 602 29.62 19.14 -37.60
C MET A 602 30.13 20.56 -37.31
N VAL A 603 30.61 20.82 -36.10
CA VAL A 603 31.19 22.12 -35.73
C VAL A 603 32.40 22.43 -36.60
N GLU A 604 33.31 21.48 -36.79
CA GLU A 604 34.48 21.65 -37.67
C GLU A 604 34.08 21.84 -39.15
N ALA A 605 33.07 21.12 -39.64
CA ALA A 605 32.59 21.23 -41.02
C ALA A 605 32.14 22.64 -41.39
N PHE A 606 31.60 23.39 -40.43
CA PHE A 606 31.15 24.78 -40.59
C PHE A 606 32.18 25.81 -40.13
N GLY A 607 33.43 25.40 -39.88
CA GLY A 607 34.55 26.29 -39.56
C GLY A 607 34.70 26.63 -38.08
N GLY A 608 34.01 25.92 -37.19
CA GLY A 608 34.21 26.04 -35.75
C GLY A 608 35.46 25.31 -35.26
N LYS A 609 35.80 25.50 -33.97
CA LYS A 609 36.94 24.85 -33.33
C LYS A 609 36.55 24.04 -32.10
N LEU A 610 37.29 22.96 -31.89
CA LEU A 610 37.15 22.11 -30.70
C LEU A 610 38.25 22.41 -29.69
N GLY A 611 37.90 22.28 -28.42
CA GLY A 611 38.81 22.31 -27.28
C GLY A 611 38.81 20.98 -26.56
N VAL A 612 39.72 20.85 -25.59
CA VAL A 612 39.77 19.71 -24.68
C VAL A 612 39.27 20.18 -23.32
N LEU A 613 38.33 19.45 -22.73
CA LEU A 613 37.85 19.74 -21.38
C LEU A 613 39.01 19.61 -20.38
N GLY A 614 39.10 20.54 -19.42
CA GLY A 614 40.05 20.44 -18.31
C GLY A 614 39.84 19.20 -17.44
N TYR A 615 38.63 18.63 -17.48
CA TYR A 615 38.28 17.36 -16.84
C TYR A 615 37.44 16.50 -17.80
N PRO A 616 37.93 15.29 -18.19
CA PRO A 616 37.20 14.41 -19.11
C PRO A 616 35.88 13.88 -18.53
N MET A 617 34.85 13.85 -19.39
CA MET A 617 33.50 13.39 -19.04
C MET A 617 33.21 12.06 -19.72
N HIS A 618 33.73 10.97 -19.15
CA HIS A 618 33.54 9.59 -19.64
C HIS A 618 32.63 8.82 -18.68
N GLY A 619 31.40 8.52 -19.10
CA GLY A 619 30.43 7.79 -18.29
C GLY A 619 29.88 8.60 -17.11
N LYS A 620 29.74 9.91 -17.28
CA LYS A 620 29.24 10.83 -16.25
C LYS A 620 27.99 11.54 -16.74
N SER A 621 27.12 11.95 -15.83
CA SER A 621 25.96 12.77 -16.15
C SER A 621 26.21 14.24 -15.84
N SER A 622 25.44 15.12 -16.47
CA SER A 622 25.36 16.54 -16.11
C SER A 622 23.93 17.02 -16.30
N VAL A 623 23.55 18.05 -15.54
CA VAL A 623 22.34 18.82 -15.83
C VAL A 623 22.59 19.64 -17.10
N VAL A 624 21.66 19.55 -18.04
CA VAL A 624 21.67 20.21 -19.34
C VAL A 624 20.47 21.14 -19.39
N GLU A 625 20.75 22.42 -19.61
CA GLU A 625 19.77 23.46 -19.90
C GLU A 625 19.44 23.45 -21.39
N CYS A 626 18.16 23.50 -21.72
CA CYS A 626 17.62 23.34 -23.06
C CYS A 626 16.78 24.56 -23.45
N SER A 627 16.93 25.04 -24.69
CA SER A 627 16.12 26.15 -25.19
C SER A 627 14.66 25.76 -25.46
N GLY A 628 14.35 24.46 -25.58
CA GLY A 628 13.02 23.97 -25.95
C GLY A 628 12.59 24.35 -27.38
N GLU A 629 13.54 24.63 -28.27
CA GLU A 629 13.30 25.06 -29.65
C GLU A 629 13.88 24.08 -30.68
N GLY A 630 13.45 24.16 -31.94
CA GLY A 630 13.96 23.34 -33.04
C GLY A 630 13.66 21.86 -32.84
N PHE A 631 14.66 21.00 -33.04
CA PHE A 631 14.53 19.55 -32.78
C PHE A 631 14.36 19.18 -31.30
N LEU A 632 14.51 20.16 -30.37
CA LEU A 632 14.28 19.99 -28.93
C LEU A 632 12.93 20.56 -28.45
N GLU A 633 12.03 20.91 -29.37
CA GLU A 633 10.67 21.37 -29.02
C GLU A 633 9.92 20.35 -28.13
N GLY A 634 9.47 20.80 -26.95
CA GLY A 634 8.78 19.98 -25.95
C GLY A 634 9.71 19.18 -25.02
N PHE A 635 11.03 19.43 -25.05
CA PHE A 635 11.94 18.97 -24.00
C PHE A 635 11.79 19.82 -22.73
N PRO A 636 12.02 19.25 -21.54
CA PRO A 636 12.07 20.03 -20.30
C PRO A 636 13.19 21.08 -20.37
N ALA A 637 12.99 22.22 -19.71
CA ALA A 637 13.97 23.31 -19.65
C ALA A 637 15.33 22.83 -19.10
N THR A 638 15.31 21.84 -18.20
CA THR A 638 16.51 21.17 -17.67
C THR A 638 16.32 19.67 -17.64
N PHE A 639 17.34 18.90 -18.03
CA PHE A 639 17.35 17.43 -17.89
C PHE A 639 18.75 16.89 -17.60
N VAL A 640 18.83 15.64 -17.15
CA VAL A 640 20.10 14.94 -16.90
C VAL A 640 20.48 14.13 -18.14
N ALA A 641 21.72 14.28 -18.62
CA ALA A 641 22.21 13.57 -19.79
C ALA A 641 23.60 12.96 -19.58
N GLY A 642 23.82 11.77 -20.15
CA GLY A 642 25.10 11.07 -20.15
C GLY A 642 26.13 11.66 -21.11
N ARG A 643 27.37 11.80 -20.65
CA ARG A 643 28.51 12.36 -21.38
C ARG A 643 29.62 11.32 -21.49
N TYR A 644 30.16 11.16 -22.72
CA TYR A 644 31.32 10.33 -23.04
C TYR A 644 32.29 11.05 -23.97
N HIS A 645 32.75 12.23 -23.56
CA HIS A 645 33.60 13.08 -24.41
C HIS A 645 34.71 13.79 -23.62
N SER A 646 35.85 13.96 -24.28
CA SER A 646 36.94 14.86 -23.85
C SER A 646 36.94 16.15 -24.66
N LEU A 647 36.53 16.07 -25.93
CA LEU A 647 36.47 17.21 -26.84
C LEU A 647 35.13 17.92 -26.70
N PHE A 648 35.12 19.23 -26.88
CA PHE A 648 33.91 20.03 -26.89
C PHE A 648 34.04 21.20 -27.88
N ALA A 649 32.90 21.69 -28.37
CA ALA A 649 32.88 22.88 -29.20
C ALA A 649 33.20 24.14 -28.37
N ILE A 650 34.19 24.91 -28.80
CA ILE A 650 34.58 26.16 -28.12
C ILE A 650 33.52 27.23 -28.41
N PRO A 651 32.78 27.75 -27.40
CA PRO A 651 31.70 28.69 -27.63
C PRO A 651 32.11 29.95 -28.41
N GLU A 652 33.30 30.48 -28.13
CA GLU A 652 33.84 31.70 -28.75
C GLU A 652 34.26 31.49 -30.22
N ALA A 653 34.47 30.23 -30.61
CA ALA A 653 34.85 29.85 -31.97
C ALA A 653 33.71 29.15 -32.71
N LEU A 654 32.47 29.19 -32.19
CA LEU A 654 31.32 28.61 -32.87
C LEU A 654 30.85 29.52 -34.01
N PRO A 655 30.72 29.01 -35.25
CA PRO A 655 30.27 29.83 -36.37
C PRO A 655 28.81 30.28 -36.17
N ALA A 656 28.50 31.50 -36.59
CA ALA A 656 27.17 32.10 -36.39
C ALA A 656 26.02 31.31 -37.03
N CYS A 657 26.31 30.46 -38.01
CA CYS A 657 25.31 29.60 -38.65
C CYS A 657 24.85 28.42 -37.77
N LEU A 658 25.55 28.10 -36.68
CA LEU A 658 25.17 27.05 -35.73
C LEU A 658 24.56 27.67 -34.46
N LYS A 659 23.25 27.51 -34.31
CA LYS A 659 22.51 27.93 -33.10
C LYS A 659 22.72 26.91 -31.99
N VAL A 660 23.09 27.38 -30.81
CA VAL A 660 23.19 26.52 -29.63
C VAL A 660 21.79 26.28 -29.06
N ARG A 661 21.43 25.00 -28.89
CA ARG A 661 20.12 24.56 -28.40
C ARG A 661 20.14 24.02 -26.98
N ALA A 662 21.31 23.60 -26.50
CA ALA A 662 21.47 23.14 -25.12
C ALA A 662 22.89 23.38 -24.61
N ARG A 663 23.05 23.60 -23.30
CA ARG A 663 24.34 23.81 -22.62
C ARG A 663 24.34 23.16 -21.23
N THR A 664 25.51 22.87 -20.69
CA THR A 664 25.65 22.60 -19.24
C THR A 664 25.73 23.91 -18.46
N GLU A 665 25.61 23.84 -17.13
CA GLU A 665 25.86 24.97 -16.22
C GLU A 665 27.25 25.59 -16.40
N GLU A 666 28.24 24.76 -16.74
CA GLU A 666 29.63 25.16 -17.03
C GLU A 666 29.79 25.83 -18.41
N GLY A 667 28.71 25.99 -19.17
CA GLY A 667 28.70 26.62 -20.49
C GLY A 667 29.13 25.70 -21.65
N VAL A 668 29.31 24.40 -21.42
CA VAL A 668 29.68 23.43 -22.47
C VAL A 668 28.49 23.23 -23.40
N ILE A 669 28.69 23.38 -24.71
CA ILE A 669 27.65 23.21 -25.73
C ILE A 669 27.23 21.74 -25.81
N MET A 670 25.94 21.48 -25.60
CA MET A 670 25.36 20.13 -25.57
C MET A 670 24.47 19.81 -26.76
N ALA A 671 23.98 20.82 -27.49
CA ALA A 671 23.23 20.64 -28.73
C ALA A 671 23.41 21.85 -29.66
N VAL A 672 23.50 21.59 -30.96
CA VAL A 672 23.56 22.61 -32.01
C VAL A 672 22.58 22.29 -33.14
N GLU A 673 22.12 23.34 -33.82
CA GLU A 673 21.28 23.26 -35.01
C GLU A 673 21.70 24.33 -36.02
N HIS A 674 21.86 23.96 -37.27
CA HIS A 674 22.22 24.89 -38.33
C HIS A 674 21.00 25.74 -38.75
N GLU A 675 21.21 27.04 -38.99
CA GLU A 675 20.13 27.98 -39.29
C GLU A 675 19.41 27.70 -40.62
N SER A 676 20.14 27.38 -41.69
CA SER A 676 19.59 27.19 -43.04
C SER A 676 19.61 25.76 -43.60
N TYR A 677 20.45 24.87 -43.06
CA TYR A 677 20.54 23.48 -43.50
C TYR A 677 19.89 22.57 -42.47
N PRO A 678 19.24 21.46 -42.88
CA PRO A 678 18.65 20.47 -41.95
C PRO A 678 19.77 19.65 -41.28
N ALA A 679 20.57 20.30 -40.45
CA ALA A 679 21.73 19.75 -39.78
C ALA A 679 21.63 20.07 -38.28
N ALA A 680 21.61 19.04 -37.44
CA ALA A 680 21.61 19.22 -35.99
C ALA A 680 22.48 18.16 -35.32
N ALA A 681 22.92 18.41 -34.10
CA ALA A 681 23.70 17.43 -33.36
C ALA A 681 23.60 17.63 -31.86
N VAL A 682 23.93 16.58 -31.12
CA VAL A 682 24.05 16.59 -29.66
C VAL A 682 25.40 16.07 -29.20
N GLN A 683 25.94 16.63 -28.12
CA GLN A 683 27.23 16.23 -27.54
C GLN A 683 27.07 15.10 -26.51
N PHE A 684 25.92 15.06 -25.81
CA PHE A 684 25.55 13.96 -24.91
C PHE A 684 25.15 12.72 -25.70
N HIS A 685 25.01 11.60 -25.00
CA HIS A 685 24.65 10.29 -25.53
C HIS A 685 23.18 9.98 -25.21
N PRO A 686 22.24 10.12 -26.17
CA PRO A 686 20.83 9.82 -25.96
C PRO A 686 20.58 8.37 -25.55
N GLU A 687 21.38 7.44 -26.06
CA GLU A 687 21.29 6.01 -25.81
C GLU A 687 21.85 5.56 -24.47
N SER A 688 22.56 6.45 -23.76
CA SER A 688 23.16 6.10 -22.46
C SER A 688 22.08 5.84 -21.42
N ILE A 689 22.33 4.87 -20.54
CA ILE A 689 21.52 4.65 -19.34
C ILE A 689 21.44 5.93 -18.46
N LEU A 690 22.45 6.79 -18.54
CA LEU A 690 22.51 8.08 -17.85
C LEU A 690 21.53 9.13 -18.42
N THR A 691 20.91 8.85 -19.57
CA THR A 691 19.89 9.68 -20.25
C THR A 691 18.53 8.96 -20.32
N LEU A 692 18.37 7.82 -19.62
CA LEU A 692 17.19 6.94 -19.75
C LEU A 692 15.92 7.49 -19.08
N LYS A 693 16.05 8.39 -18.11
CA LYS A 693 14.91 8.93 -17.35
C LYS A 693 13.83 9.42 -18.33
N GLU A 694 12.59 8.97 -18.14
CA GLU A 694 11.44 9.27 -19.00
C GLU A 694 11.61 8.94 -20.51
N ASN A 695 12.51 8.00 -20.85
CA ASN A 695 12.89 7.66 -22.22
C ASN A 695 13.31 8.89 -23.05
N LEU A 696 13.95 9.88 -22.42
CA LEU A 696 14.34 11.14 -23.06
C LEU A 696 15.18 10.93 -24.32
N GLY A 697 16.12 9.99 -24.28
CA GLY A 697 16.93 9.64 -25.44
C GLY A 697 16.12 9.17 -26.65
N LEU A 698 15.17 8.27 -26.42
CA LEU A 698 14.33 7.73 -27.47
C LEU A 698 13.32 8.78 -28.00
N ARG A 699 12.79 9.63 -27.12
CA ARG A 699 11.98 10.81 -27.50
C ARG A 699 12.77 11.77 -28.38
N LEU A 700 14.06 11.98 -28.09
CA LEU A 700 14.93 12.83 -28.90
C LEU A 700 15.07 12.27 -30.32
N ILE A 701 15.37 10.97 -30.43
CA ILE A 701 15.53 10.32 -31.74
C ILE A 701 14.23 10.38 -32.54
N ALA A 702 13.07 10.13 -31.90
CA ALA A 702 11.77 10.25 -32.57
C ALA A 702 11.53 11.66 -33.14
N ARG A 703 11.90 12.71 -32.40
CA ARG A 703 11.82 14.11 -32.84
C ARG A 703 12.80 14.44 -33.97
N VAL A 704 14.04 13.95 -33.88
CA VAL A 704 15.03 14.10 -34.95
C VAL A 704 14.49 13.50 -36.25
N ILE A 705 13.94 12.30 -36.19
CA ILE A 705 13.35 11.65 -37.36
C ILE A 705 12.14 12.42 -37.87
N GLU A 706 11.28 12.95 -36.99
CA GLU A 706 10.11 13.75 -37.36
C GLU A 706 10.49 15.06 -38.06
N LYS A 707 11.43 15.83 -37.49
CA LYS A 707 11.73 17.20 -37.89
C LYS A 707 12.80 17.32 -38.98
N LEU A 708 13.79 16.42 -39.01
CA LEU A 708 14.94 16.53 -39.91
C LEU A 708 14.85 15.64 -41.14
N ALA A 709 14.33 14.41 -41.00
CA ALA A 709 14.28 13.50 -42.14
C ALA A 709 13.34 14.04 -43.23
N LYS A 710 13.74 13.91 -44.51
CA LYS A 710 12.89 14.32 -45.64
C LYS A 710 11.52 13.65 -45.52
N GLY A 711 10.45 14.43 -45.70
CA GLY A 711 9.09 13.89 -45.76
C GLY A 711 8.96 12.98 -46.97
N GLY A 712 8.47 11.75 -46.75
CA GLY A 712 8.05 10.89 -47.84
C GLY A 712 7.01 11.64 -48.67
N THR A 713 7.23 11.67 -49.99
CA THR A 713 6.27 12.17 -50.97
C THR A 713 4.91 11.49 -50.76
N GLU A 714 3.85 12.31 -50.64
CA GLU A 714 2.52 11.93 -51.15
C GLU A 714 2.60 11.53 -52.63
#